data_AF-A0A9J7YPP9-F1
#
_entry.id   AF-A0A9J7YPP9-F1
#
_cell.length_a   1.000
_cell.length_b   1.000
_cell.length_c   1.000
_cell.angle_alpha   90.00
_cell.angle_beta   90.00
_cell.angle_gamma   90.00
#
_symmetry.space_group_name_H-M   'P 1'
#
loop_
_entity.id
_entity.type
_entity.pdbx_description
1 polymer ?
#
loop_
_entity_poly.entity_id
_entity_poly.type
_entity_poly.pdbx_seq_one_letter_code
_entity_poly.pdbx_strand_id
1 'polypeptide(L)'
;MGQSGTSSYFSLTLKLSIFLLVFSYEPTPATAGSSKSSLDLDTSNANSTHEPCGGSFECKEGVILPIWMPENPSFGDKLARATVYFVGMVYMFLGVSIIADRFMASIEVITSQEKEITIKKPNGETTTTTVRIWNETVSNLTLMALGSSAPEILLSVVEVCGHNFDAGELGPNTIVGSAAFNMFVIIGFCVSVIPEGEHRKVKHLRVFFVTATWSIFAYTWLYLILAVISPGIVEIWEGLLTLFFFPICVLFAWVADRRLLIYKYMYKRYRVGKQRGMIIETEGEPELQSKADIEMDGGMLNSHGDEFLDGTVDTEDKDMEEDEARREMARILKELKQKHPEKEMEKLVELANYHVLNQQQKSRAFYRCQATRLMTGAGNILKKHAADQARKALGNHELRSDVSDNDISSKIFFDPGTYQCLENCGTVALNVVRRGGDLTSTVSVEYRTEDGTANAGSDYQFTEGVIVFKPGETEKEIRVDIIDDDIFEEDEHFLVHLSNVKVISEGTDNGKGANHVDTLASLGLPSTATVTIFDDDHAGIFTFEEPIVHVSESIGMMEVKVARTSGARGVVVIPYKTNEGTAKGGGEDFEDTHGVLEFQNDEISKTIKVKILDHEEYDKHANFFIELQEPEWRRRGWTGRDVYRKVQGRDKPIPSTIISITEDGEEENLTKKEKDERRIAEMGRPTLGEHVKLEVIIEESYEFKSTVDKLIKKTNLALLVGTNSWRDQFVDAITVSSGDDDDDECGEEKMPSCFDYVMHFLTVFWKVLFAFVPPTDYWNGWACFIVSIIVIGILTAFIGDLASHFGCTIGLKDSVTAVVFVALGTSVPDTFASKVAAIQDQYADASIGNVTGSNAVNVFLGIGLAWSIAAIFHQAHGEYFRVDPGTLAFSVTLFTIFAFICVAVLMYRRRPEIGGELGGPQTPKILTTTLFFSLWLMYIIFSSMEAYCIIKGF
;
A
#
# COMPACT_ATOMS: atom_id res chain seq x y z
N MET A 1 -46.77 -15.05 10.86
CA MET A 1 -46.55 -16.48 10.53
C MET A 1 -46.19 -16.55 9.07
N GLY A 2 -44.90 -16.67 8.75
CA GLY A 2 -44.43 -16.73 7.36
C GLY A 2 -43.20 -17.63 7.28
N GLN A 3 -43.29 -18.68 6.47
CA GLN A 3 -42.17 -19.54 6.06
C GLN A 3 -42.19 -19.62 4.53
N SER A 4 -41.15 -19.10 3.90
CA SER A 4 -40.87 -19.27 2.47
C SER A 4 -39.71 -20.27 2.31
N GLY A 5 -40.00 -21.44 1.73
CA GLY A 5 -39.01 -22.44 1.36
C GLY A 5 -38.61 -22.29 -0.10
N THR A 6 -37.45 -21.71 -0.36
CA THR A 6 -36.74 -21.77 -1.64
C THR A 6 -35.23 -21.79 -1.40
N SER A 7 -34.69 -22.94 -0.99
CA SER A 7 -33.25 -23.23 -1.04
C SER A 7 -33.05 -24.75 -1.02
N SER A 8 -33.07 -25.38 -2.20
CA SER A 8 -32.70 -26.80 -2.33
C SER A 8 -32.26 -27.16 -3.76
N TYR A 9 -32.67 -26.40 -4.79
CA TYR A 9 -32.39 -26.76 -6.18
C TYR A 9 -30.94 -26.50 -6.65
N PHE A 10 -30.13 -25.68 -5.95
CA PHE A 10 -28.77 -25.33 -6.40
C PHE A 10 -27.67 -26.29 -5.90
N SER A 11 -27.93 -27.06 -4.84
CA SER A 11 -26.97 -28.04 -4.31
C SER A 11 -26.99 -29.35 -5.10
N LEU A 12 -28.15 -29.70 -5.67
CA LEU A 12 -28.32 -30.94 -6.42
C LEU A 12 -27.70 -30.84 -7.82
N THR A 13 -27.81 -29.69 -8.49
CA THR A 13 -27.23 -29.46 -9.82
C THR A 13 -25.71 -29.41 -9.81
N LEU A 14 -25.09 -28.80 -8.79
CA LEU A 14 -23.63 -28.78 -8.66
C LEU A 14 -23.05 -30.17 -8.34
N LYS A 15 -23.78 -30.97 -7.53
CA LYS A 15 -23.41 -32.36 -7.25
C LYS A 15 -23.62 -33.28 -8.46
N LEU A 16 -24.64 -33.02 -9.29
CA LEU A 16 -24.88 -33.79 -10.51
C LEU A 16 -23.85 -33.48 -11.59
N SER A 17 -23.39 -32.23 -11.73
CA SER A 17 -22.38 -31.84 -12.72
C SER A 17 -21.00 -32.44 -12.44
N ILE A 18 -20.63 -32.59 -11.17
CA ILE A 18 -19.37 -33.25 -10.77
C ILE A 18 -19.48 -34.78 -10.96
N PHE A 19 -20.66 -35.36 -10.74
CA PHE A 19 -20.89 -36.80 -10.92
C PHE A 19 -21.00 -37.20 -12.41
N LEU A 20 -21.48 -36.31 -13.29
CA LEU A 20 -21.58 -36.54 -14.74
C LEU A 20 -20.25 -36.33 -15.48
N LEU A 21 -19.35 -35.48 -14.98
CA LEU A 21 -18.01 -35.31 -15.56
C LEU A 21 -17.08 -36.51 -15.32
N VAL A 22 -17.33 -37.31 -14.28
CA VAL A 22 -16.53 -38.51 -13.95
C VAL A 22 -17.00 -39.76 -14.70
N PHE A 23 -18.22 -39.79 -15.24
CA PHE A 23 -18.79 -40.98 -15.91
C PHE A 23 -19.07 -40.83 -17.41
N SER A 24 -18.63 -39.74 -18.03
CA SER A 24 -18.79 -39.53 -19.48
C SER A 24 -17.56 -39.99 -20.26
N TYR A 25 -17.18 -41.27 -20.10
CA TYR A 25 -16.34 -41.97 -21.07
C TYR A 25 -16.95 -43.35 -21.29
N GLU A 26 -17.67 -43.48 -22.40
CA GLU A 26 -18.28 -44.73 -22.83
C GLU A 26 -17.21 -45.50 -23.62
N PRO A 27 -16.70 -46.66 -23.15
CA PRO A 27 -15.75 -47.43 -23.93
C PRO A 27 -16.46 -48.03 -25.14
N THR A 28 -15.94 -47.73 -26.33
CA THR A 28 -16.40 -48.36 -27.57
C THR A 28 -16.07 -49.85 -27.55
N PRO A 29 -16.98 -50.75 -27.98
CA PRO A 29 -16.70 -52.18 -28.02
C PRO A 29 -15.86 -52.50 -29.27
N ALA A 30 -14.54 -52.67 -29.09
CA ALA A 30 -13.68 -53.19 -30.14
C ALA A 30 -13.91 -54.71 -30.30
N THR A 31 -14.47 -55.05 -31.45
CA THR A 31 -14.75 -56.39 -31.95
C THR A 31 -13.54 -57.32 -31.93
N ALA A 32 -13.77 -58.54 -31.45
CA ALA A 32 -12.87 -59.69 -31.56
C ALA A 32 -12.43 -59.92 -33.02
N GLY A 33 -11.11 -59.92 -33.25
CA GLY A 33 -10.47 -60.28 -34.52
C GLY A 33 -9.17 -61.00 -34.25
N SER A 34 -9.17 -62.30 -34.53
CA SER A 34 -8.08 -63.26 -34.31
C SER A 34 -6.83 -62.98 -35.16
N SER A 35 -5.65 -63.20 -34.58
CA SER A 35 -4.59 -63.96 -35.26
C SER A 35 -3.73 -64.73 -34.25
N LYS A 36 -3.91 -66.05 -34.24
CA LYS A 36 -3.06 -67.04 -33.58
C LYS A 36 -1.64 -67.02 -34.16
N SER A 37 -0.62 -67.16 -33.32
CA SER A 37 0.58 -67.92 -33.68
C SER A 37 1.15 -68.68 -32.48
N SER A 38 1.19 -70.00 -32.66
CA SER A 38 2.01 -71.05 -32.02
C SER A 38 2.01 -71.18 -30.49
N LEU A 39 1.24 -72.19 -30.07
CA LEU A 39 1.51 -73.06 -28.92
C LEU A 39 2.93 -73.64 -29.02
N ASP A 40 3.70 -73.53 -27.95
CA ASP A 40 4.56 -74.61 -27.49
C ASP A 40 4.16 -74.95 -26.04
N LEU A 41 3.75 -76.21 -25.84
CA LEU A 41 3.58 -76.81 -24.53
C LEU A 41 4.98 -77.04 -23.95
N ASP A 42 5.25 -76.49 -22.78
CA ASP A 42 6.11 -77.18 -21.82
C ASP A 42 5.54 -77.11 -20.41
N THR A 43 5.45 -78.29 -19.81
CA THR A 43 4.86 -78.54 -18.50
C THR A 43 6.00 -78.54 -17.49
N SER A 44 6.14 -77.50 -16.67
CA SER A 44 6.93 -77.60 -15.44
C SER A 44 6.60 -76.52 -14.42
N ASN A 45 6.07 -76.98 -13.29
CA ASN A 45 6.23 -76.45 -11.93
C ASN A 45 5.96 -74.96 -11.68
N ALA A 46 4.91 -74.72 -10.90
CA ALA A 46 4.77 -73.57 -10.04
C ALA A 46 6.02 -73.41 -9.16
N ASN A 47 6.89 -72.49 -9.55
CA ASN A 47 7.87 -71.83 -8.70
C ASN A 47 7.80 -70.35 -9.06
N SER A 48 7.53 -69.53 -8.05
CA SER A 48 7.67 -68.07 -8.05
C SER A 48 8.99 -67.69 -8.72
N THR A 49 8.91 -67.13 -9.92
CA THR A 49 10.06 -66.57 -10.63
C THR A 49 10.03 -65.07 -10.41
N HIS A 50 11.00 -64.59 -9.63
CA HIS A 50 11.46 -63.21 -9.64
C HIS A 50 11.54 -62.71 -11.08
N GLU A 51 10.93 -61.57 -11.39
CA GLU A 51 11.26 -60.85 -12.62
C GLU A 51 12.77 -60.62 -12.67
N PRO A 52 13.45 -60.96 -13.77
CA PRO A 52 14.88 -60.74 -13.87
C PRO A 52 15.14 -59.23 -13.92
N CYS A 53 16.06 -58.74 -13.09
CA CYS A 53 16.58 -57.37 -13.06
C CYS A 53 17.32 -56.93 -14.36
N GLY A 54 17.02 -57.54 -15.51
CA GLY A 54 17.63 -57.31 -16.82
C GLY A 54 16.66 -57.48 -17.98
N GLY A 55 15.36 -57.22 -17.79
CA GLY A 55 14.40 -57.09 -18.89
C GLY A 55 14.59 -55.77 -19.65
N SER A 56 14.34 -55.77 -20.97
CA SER A 56 14.21 -54.55 -21.75
C SER A 56 13.05 -53.73 -21.18
N PHE A 57 13.32 -52.51 -20.72
CA PHE A 57 12.29 -51.58 -20.28
C PHE A 57 11.46 -51.14 -21.50
N GLU A 58 10.24 -51.63 -21.60
CA GLU A 58 9.28 -51.22 -22.65
C GLU A 58 8.60 -49.91 -22.24
N CYS A 59 8.50 -48.96 -23.16
CA CYS A 59 7.88 -47.67 -22.88
C CYS A 59 6.37 -47.86 -22.71
N LYS A 60 5.80 -47.33 -21.62
CA LYS A 60 4.34 -47.29 -21.43
C LYS A 60 3.75 -46.04 -22.10
N GLU A 61 2.49 -46.12 -22.52
CA GLU A 61 1.78 -44.95 -23.04
C GLU A 61 1.54 -43.96 -21.90
N GLY A 62 1.78 -42.66 -22.17
CA GLY A 62 1.50 -41.60 -21.22
C GLY A 62 0.00 -41.35 -21.07
N VAL A 63 -0.38 -40.64 -20.01
CA VAL A 63 -1.78 -40.29 -19.71
C VAL A 63 -2.36 -39.36 -20.78
N ILE A 64 -1.54 -38.46 -21.32
CA ILE A 64 -1.91 -37.45 -22.33
C ILE A 64 -1.06 -37.58 -23.61
N LEU A 65 0.26 -37.74 -23.47
CA LEU A 65 1.18 -37.73 -24.60
C LEU A 65 1.42 -39.14 -25.16
N PRO A 66 1.21 -39.35 -26.48
CA PRO A 66 1.54 -40.62 -27.11
C PRO A 66 3.05 -40.85 -27.18
N ILE A 67 3.46 -42.12 -27.20
CA ILE A 67 4.87 -42.52 -27.32
C ILE A 67 5.42 -42.10 -28.69
N TRP A 68 6.64 -41.54 -28.71
CA TRP A 68 7.33 -41.22 -29.94
C TRP A 68 8.01 -42.47 -30.54
N MET A 69 7.37 -43.07 -31.54
CA MET A 69 7.89 -44.24 -32.27
C MET A 69 8.99 -43.89 -33.31
N PRO A 70 9.92 -44.81 -33.67
CA PRO A 70 10.14 -46.15 -33.09
C PRO A 70 10.89 -46.10 -31.75
N GLU A 71 10.71 -47.11 -30.88
CA GLU A 71 11.32 -47.18 -29.53
C GLU A 71 12.84 -47.42 -29.55
N ASN A 72 13.37 -48.04 -30.61
CA ASN A 72 14.79 -48.30 -30.79
C ASN A 72 15.40 -47.49 -31.96
N PRO A 73 15.49 -46.15 -31.86
CA PRO A 73 16.04 -45.34 -32.94
C PRO A 73 17.58 -45.28 -32.86
N SER A 74 18.22 -44.65 -33.86
CA SER A 74 19.67 -44.48 -33.90
C SER A 74 20.18 -43.68 -32.69
N PHE A 75 21.46 -43.80 -32.32
CA PHE A 75 22.01 -43.06 -31.17
C PHE A 75 21.79 -41.53 -31.29
N GLY A 76 21.91 -40.97 -32.50
CA GLY A 76 21.65 -39.55 -32.75
C GLY A 76 20.19 -39.17 -32.51
N ASP A 77 19.26 -40.01 -32.94
CA ASP A 77 17.82 -39.80 -32.72
C ASP A 77 17.44 -39.99 -31.25
N LYS A 78 18.05 -40.95 -30.53
CA LYS A 78 17.88 -41.10 -29.08
C LYS A 78 18.30 -39.84 -28.35
N LEU A 79 19.49 -39.29 -28.68
CA LEU A 79 20.01 -38.07 -28.07
C LEU A 79 19.14 -36.85 -28.40
N ALA A 80 18.68 -36.71 -29.64
CA ALA A 80 17.78 -35.63 -30.04
C ALA A 80 16.45 -35.69 -29.28
N ARG A 81 15.84 -36.88 -29.19
CA ARG A 81 14.58 -37.08 -28.45
C ARG A 81 14.74 -36.82 -26.96
N ALA A 82 15.78 -37.38 -26.34
CA ALA A 82 16.09 -37.14 -24.93
C ALA A 82 16.28 -35.63 -24.66
N THR A 83 16.93 -34.90 -25.58
CA THR A 83 17.09 -33.45 -25.47
C THR A 83 15.74 -32.72 -25.59
N VAL A 84 14.87 -33.13 -26.52
CA VAL A 84 13.53 -32.54 -26.67
C VAL A 84 12.67 -32.79 -25.44
N TYR A 85 12.64 -34.03 -24.92
CA TYR A 85 11.89 -34.35 -23.71
C TYR A 85 12.44 -33.62 -22.48
N PHE A 86 13.77 -33.53 -22.34
CA PHE A 86 14.40 -32.80 -21.24
C PHE A 86 14.10 -31.29 -21.29
N VAL A 87 14.28 -30.65 -22.45
CA VAL A 87 13.98 -29.23 -22.63
C VAL A 87 12.48 -28.97 -22.44
N GLY A 88 11.63 -29.85 -22.98
CA GLY A 88 10.18 -29.80 -22.77
C GLY A 88 9.82 -29.89 -21.29
N MET A 89 10.41 -30.82 -20.55
CA MET A 89 10.19 -31.01 -19.12
C MET A 89 10.60 -29.77 -18.32
N VAL A 90 11.79 -29.21 -18.57
CA VAL A 90 12.26 -27.96 -17.94
C VAL A 90 11.31 -26.80 -18.25
N TYR A 91 10.85 -26.70 -19.50
CA TYR A 91 9.90 -25.66 -19.91
C TYR A 91 8.54 -25.79 -19.21
N MET A 92 8.06 -27.03 -19.01
CA MET A 92 6.83 -27.29 -18.27
C MET A 92 6.98 -26.99 -16.76
N PHE A 93 8.13 -27.27 -16.14
CA PHE A 93 8.39 -26.88 -14.74
C PHE A 93 8.35 -25.37 -14.54
N LEU A 94 8.84 -24.60 -15.52
CA LEU A 94 8.71 -23.15 -15.51
C LEU A 94 7.24 -22.72 -15.56
N GLY A 95 6.43 -23.37 -16.40
CA GLY A 95 4.97 -23.17 -16.41
C GLY A 95 4.32 -23.47 -15.06
N VAL A 96 4.59 -24.66 -14.48
CA VAL A 96 4.09 -25.06 -13.15
C VAL A 96 4.49 -24.08 -12.05
N SER A 97 5.72 -23.56 -12.10
CA SER A 97 6.20 -22.57 -11.12
C SER A 97 5.37 -21.28 -11.16
N ILE A 98 5.02 -20.78 -12.35
CA ILE A 98 4.24 -19.55 -12.52
C ILE A 98 2.79 -19.74 -12.05
N ILE A 99 2.14 -20.86 -12.40
CA ILE A 99 0.75 -21.11 -11.97
C ILE A 99 0.67 -21.44 -10.47
N ALA A 100 1.67 -22.14 -9.92
CA ALA A 100 1.75 -22.42 -8.49
C ALA A 100 1.82 -21.12 -7.66
N ASP A 101 2.37 -20.04 -8.22
CA ASP A 101 2.38 -18.74 -7.56
C ASP A 101 1.03 -18.04 -7.58
N ARG A 102 0.25 -18.15 -8.66
CA ARG A 102 -1.15 -17.70 -8.65
C ARG A 102 -1.97 -18.47 -7.62
N PHE A 103 -1.71 -19.78 -7.52
CA PHE A 103 -2.31 -20.64 -6.52
C PHE A 103 -1.94 -20.20 -5.09
N MET A 104 -0.66 -19.93 -4.82
CA MET A 104 -0.19 -19.40 -3.53
C MET A 104 -0.78 -18.02 -3.22
N ALA A 105 -0.87 -17.12 -4.20
CA ALA A 105 -1.51 -15.81 -4.03
C ALA A 105 -2.99 -15.94 -3.63
N SER A 106 -3.70 -16.91 -4.22
CA SER A 106 -5.10 -17.18 -3.85
C SER A 106 -5.24 -17.68 -2.40
N ILE A 107 -4.30 -18.53 -1.94
CA ILE A 107 -4.25 -19.00 -0.55
C ILE A 107 -3.98 -17.85 0.41
N GLU A 108 -3.07 -16.94 0.06
CA GLU A 108 -2.76 -15.77 0.89
C GLU A 108 -4.00 -14.88 1.08
N VAL A 109 -4.76 -14.62 0.01
CA VAL A 109 -6.01 -13.85 0.09
C VAL A 109 -7.09 -14.58 0.90
N ILE A 110 -7.18 -15.92 0.81
CA ILE A 110 -8.14 -16.71 1.60
C ILE A 110 -7.79 -16.67 3.09
N THR A 111 -6.51 -16.78 3.42
CA THR A 111 -6.02 -16.93 4.81
C THR A 111 -5.91 -15.62 5.56
N SER A 112 -5.74 -14.51 4.84
CA SER A 112 -5.66 -13.15 5.38
C SER A 112 -7.02 -12.48 5.64
N GLN A 113 -8.14 -13.18 5.42
CA GLN A 113 -9.46 -12.64 5.71
C GLN A 113 -9.61 -12.30 7.19
N GLU A 114 -10.02 -11.06 7.46
CA GLU A 114 -10.29 -10.56 8.79
C GLU A 114 -11.79 -10.51 9.04
N LYS A 115 -12.21 -10.86 10.26
CA LYS A 115 -13.58 -10.77 10.71
C LYS A 115 -13.67 -9.87 11.93
N GLU A 116 -14.60 -8.92 11.87
CA GLU A 116 -14.95 -8.10 13.03
C GLU A 116 -15.69 -8.95 14.06
N ILE A 117 -15.16 -9.02 15.28
CA ILE A 117 -15.77 -9.70 16.41
C ILE A 117 -16.01 -8.68 17.51
N THR A 118 -17.25 -8.59 17.98
CA THR A 118 -17.62 -7.82 19.17
C THR A 118 -17.31 -8.65 20.42
N ILE A 119 -16.22 -8.35 21.11
CA ILE A 119 -15.89 -8.96 22.40
C ILE A 119 -16.60 -8.16 23.48
N LYS A 120 -17.50 -8.81 24.22
CA LYS A 120 -18.16 -8.21 25.38
C LYS A 120 -17.24 -8.37 26.59
N LYS A 121 -16.69 -7.25 27.07
CA LYS A 121 -15.85 -7.23 28.27
C LYS A 121 -16.71 -7.55 29.52
N PRO A 122 -16.12 -8.03 30.64
CA PRO A 122 -16.87 -8.39 31.86
C PRO A 122 -17.65 -7.24 32.53
N ASN A 123 -17.32 -6.00 32.19
CA ASN A 123 -17.98 -4.74 32.54
C ASN A 123 -19.20 -4.41 31.64
N GLY A 124 -19.53 -5.26 30.65
CA GLY A 124 -20.74 -5.14 29.83
C GLY A 124 -20.58 -4.33 28.53
N GLU A 125 -19.45 -3.64 28.37
CA GLU A 125 -19.09 -2.86 27.17
C GLU A 125 -18.63 -3.78 26.02
N THR A 126 -19.01 -3.44 24.80
CA THR A 126 -18.71 -4.23 23.58
C THR A 126 -17.64 -3.55 22.75
N THR A 127 -16.44 -4.12 22.70
CA THR A 127 -15.35 -3.66 21.82
C THR A 127 -15.34 -4.46 20.52
N THR A 128 -15.38 -3.78 19.38
CA THR A 128 -15.21 -4.37 18.04
C THR A 128 -13.72 -4.50 17.73
N THR A 129 -13.22 -5.74 17.66
CA THR A 129 -11.84 -6.03 17.25
C THR A 129 -11.87 -6.85 15.95
N THR A 130 -11.05 -6.46 14.98
CA THR A 130 -10.80 -7.26 13.78
C THR A 130 -9.85 -8.39 14.14
N VAL A 131 -10.27 -9.63 13.92
CA VAL A 131 -9.45 -10.82 14.15
C VAL A 131 -9.37 -11.61 12.85
N ARG A 132 -8.17 -12.06 12.48
CA ARG A 132 -8.00 -12.98 11.35
C ARG A 132 -8.85 -14.23 11.55
N ILE A 133 -9.59 -14.63 10.51
CA ILE A 133 -10.46 -15.81 10.54
C ILE A 133 -9.62 -17.07 10.73
N TRP A 134 -8.48 -17.14 10.03
CA TRP A 134 -7.57 -18.27 10.09
C TRP A 134 -6.49 -18.07 11.17
N ASN A 135 -6.27 -19.10 11.97
CA ASN A 135 -5.10 -19.15 12.84
C ASN A 135 -3.84 -19.34 11.97
N GLU A 136 -2.81 -18.56 12.25
CA GLU A 136 -1.56 -18.54 11.46
C GLU A 136 -0.87 -19.90 11.38
N THR A 137 -0.75 -20.61 12.52
CA THR A 137 -0.17 -21.97 12.56
C THR A 137 -0.96 -22.96 11.71
N VAL A 138 -2.30 -22.91 11.79
CA VAL A 138 -3.18 -23.78 11.00
C VAL A 138 -3.08 -23.43 9.52
N SER A 139 -3.13 -22.14 9.18
CA SER A 139 -2.99 -21.65 7.81
C SER A 139 -1.67 -22.10 7.16
N ASN A 140 -0.57 -21.93 7.88
CA ASN A 140 0.77 -22.28 7.41
C ASN A 140 0.91 -23.79 7.16
N LEU A 141 0.39 -24.62 8.06
CA LEU A 141 0.49 -26.08 7.95
C LEU A 141 -0.52 -26.70 6.98
N THR A 142 -1.66 -26.05 6.74
CA THR A 142 -2.71 -26.56 5.85
C THR A 142 -2.58 -26.00 4.46
N LEU A 143 -3.13 -24.80 4.23
CA LEU A 143 -3.27 -24.22 2.90
C LEU A 143 -1.92 -23.76 2.35
N MET A 144 -1.04 -23.18 3.16
CA MET A 144 0.26 -22.72 2.63
C MET A 144 1.21 -23.88 2.32
N ALA A 145 1.24 -24.92 3.14
CA ALA A 145 2.02 -26.13 2.87
C ALA A 145 1.48 -26.89 1.64
N LEU A 146 0.15 -27.02 1.52
CA LEU A 146 -0.50 -27.57 0.32
C LEU A 146 -0.16 -26.74 -0.93
N GLY A 147 -0.17 -25.41 -0.78
CA GLY A 147 0.17 -24.45 -1.82
C GLY A 147 1.47 -24.73 -2.56
N SER A 148 2.53 -25.07 -1.80
CA SER A 148 3.82 -25.41 -2.39
C SER A 148 3.91 -26.80 -2.97
N SER A 149 3.13 -27.73 -2.43
CA SER A 149 3.23 -29.15 -2.73
C SER A 149 2.15 -29.68 -3.67
N ALA A 150 1.33 -28.77 -4.20
CA ALA A 150 0.27 -29.10 -5.13
C ALA A 150 0.77 -29.84 -6.38
N PRO A 151 1.92 -29.49 -7.00
CA PRO A 151 2.42 -30.24 -8.15
C PRO A 151 2.72 -31.71 -7.83
N GLU A 152 3.36 -32.00 -6.69
CA GLU A 152 3.71 -33.36 -6.28
C GLU A 152 2.48 -34.18 -5.90
N ILE A 153 1.55 -33.56 -5.16
CA ILE A 153 0.28 -34.18 -4.76
C ILE A 153 -0.56 -34.52 -6.00
N LEU A 154 -0.69 -33.58 -6.92
CA LEU A 154 -1.49 -33.77 -8.14
C LEU A 154 -0.84 -34.76 -9.09
N LEU A 155 0.48 -34.82 -9.18
CA LEU A 155 1.18 -35.84 -9.95
C LEU A 155 0.78 -37.25 -9.48
N SER A 156 0.81 -37.50 -8.17
CA SER A 156 0.44 -38.81 -7.63
C SER A 156 -1.04 -39.16 -7.85
N VAL A 157 -1.95 -38.17 -7.79
CA VAL A 157 -3.39 -38.40 -8.03
C VAL A 157 -3.66 -38.65 -9.50
N VAL A 158 -3.09 -37.83 -10.38
CA VAL A 158 -3.28 -37.93 -11.83
C VAL A 158 -2.71 -39.23 -12.38
N GLU A 159 -1.54 -39.66 -11.92
CA GLU A 159 -0.94 -40.92 -12.37
C GLU A 159 -1.81 -42.12 -12.02
N VAL A 160 -2.29 -42.20 -10.76
CA VAL A 160 -3.20 -43.27 -10.33
C VAL A 160 -4.49 -43.24 -11.14
N CYS A 161 -5.13 -42.08 -11.30
CA CYS A 161 -6.36 -41.98 -12.08
C CYS A 161 -6.15 -42.24 -13.58
N GLY A 162 -4.98 -41.90 -14.13
CA GLY A 162 -4.65 -42.06 -15.55
C GLY A 162 -4.31 -43.50 -15.95
N HIS A 163 -3.74 -44.29 -15.03
CA HIS A 163 -3.37 -45.69 -15.26
C HIS A 163 -4.40 -46.66 -14.65
N ASN A 164 -5.70 -46.47 -14.93
CA ASN A 164 -6.77 -47.37 -14.49
C ASN A 164 -6.80 -47.67 -12.97
N PHE A 165 -6.39 -46.71 -12.14
CA PHE A 165 -6.29 -46.84 -10.67
C PHE A 165 -5.23 -47.84 -10.19
N ASP A 166 -4.26 -48.20 -11.03
CA ASP A 166 -3.08 -48.96 -10.62
C ASP A 166 -2.03 -48.06 -9.95
N ALA A 167 -1.17 -48.66 -9.13
CA ALA A 167 -0.12 -47.95 -8.42
C ALA A 167 0.98 -47.52 -9.40
N GLY A 168 1.10 -46.22 -9.62
CA GLY A 168 2.22 -45.64 -10.37
C GLY A 168 3.52 -45.63 -9.58
N GLU A 169 4.65 -45.77 -10.26
CA GLU A 169 5.97 -45.63 -9.64
C GLU A 169 6.43 -44.17 -9.57
N LEU A 170 5.94 -43.27 -10.43
CA LEU A 170 6.51 -41.93 -10.58
C LEU A 170 6.14 -41.04 -9.38
N GLY A 171 4.86 -40.97 -9.03
CA GLY A 171 4.29 -40.08 -8.03
C GLY A 171 4.80 -40.35 -6.61
N PRO A 172 4.69 -41.59 -6.07
CA PRO A 172 5.24 -41.93 -4.76
C PRO A 172 6.74 -41.67 -4.65
N ASN A 173 7.52 -42.03 -5.69
CA ASN A 173 8.96 -41.78 -5.71
C ASN A 173 9.30 -40.28 -5.83
N THR A 174 8.52 -39.48 -6.57
CA THR A 174 8.65 -38.02 -6.61
C THR A 174 8.37 -37.39 -5.24
N ILE A 175 7.34 -37.85 -4.51
CA ILE A 175 7.02 -37.35 -3.17
C ILE A 175 8.17 -37.61 -2.18
N VAL A 176 8.76 -38.81 -2.19
CA VAL A 176 9.89 -39.13 -1.29
C VAL A 176 11.15 -38.38 -1.73
N GLY A 177 11.42 -38.29 -3.04
CA GLY A 177 12.55 -37.56 -3.60
C GLY A 177 12.50 -36.06 -3.31
N SER A 178 11.33 -35.44 -3.44
CA SER A 178 11.15 -34.00 -3.14
C SER A 178 11.30 -33.72 -1.66
N ALA A 179 10.84 -34.63 -0.79
CA ALA A 179 11.06 -34.51 0.66
C ALA A 179 12.54 -34.60 1.05
N ALA A 180 13.30 -35.50 0.41
CA ALA A 180 14.75 -35.58 0.57
C ALA A 180 15.45 -34.31 0.09
N PHE A 181 15.07 -33.79 -1.08
CA PHE A 181 15.62 -32.54 -1.61
C PHE A 181 15.30 -31.35 -0.69
N ASN A 182 14.04 -31.21 -0.27
CA ASN A 182 13.59 -30.13 0.60
C ASN A 182 14.32 -30.17 1.95
N MET A 183 14.47 -31.35 2.55
CA MET A 183 15.10 -31.44 3.86
C MET A 183 16.63 -31.28 3.81
N PHE A 184 17.30 -31.84 2.81
CA PHE A 184 18.76 -31.85 2.76
C PHE A 184 19.32 -30.66 1.99
N VAL A 185 18.86 -30.46 0.74
CA VAL A 185 19.41 -29.43 -0.15
C VAL A 185 18.93 -28.05 0.27
N ILE A 186 17.61 -27.84 0.43
CA ILE A 186 17.08 -26.50 0.75
C ILE A 186 17.59 -26.04 2.11
N ILE A 187 17.50 -26.87 3.17
CA ILE A 187 18.01 -26.48 4.49
C ILE A 187 19.53 -26.26 4.44
N GLY A 188 20.29 -27.13 3.77
CA GLY A 188 21.73 -26.97 3.60
C GLY A 188 22.10 -25.66 2.89
N PHE A 189 21.30 -25.26 1.91
CA PHE A 189 21.45 -23.99 1.19
C PHE A 189 21.05 -22.78 2.05
N CYS A 190 19.93 -22.82 2.77
CA CYS A 190 19.52 -21.75 3.70
C CYS A 190 20.58 -21.51 4.79
N VAL A 191 21.31 -22.56 5.19
CA VAL A 191 22.44 -22.45 6.11
C VAL A 191 23.61 -21.69 5.48
N SER A 192 23.91 -21.94 4.20
CA SER A 192 25.07 -21.38 3.50
C SER A 192 24.86 -19.93 3.05
N VAL A 193 23.62 -19.51 2.84
CA VAL A 193 23.28 -18.21 2.26
C VAL A 193 23.31 -17.06 3.27
N ILE A 194 23.12 -17.33 4.56
CA ILE A 194 23.10 -16.27 5.59
C ILE A 194 24.48 -15.58 5.69
N PRO A 195 24.55 -14.24 5.72
CA PRO A 195 25.80 -13.49 5.85
C PRO A 195 26.66 -13.89 7.05
N GLU A 196 27.97 -13.61 6.97
CA GLU A 196 28.91 -13.99 8.03
C GLU A 196 28.64 -13.25 9.34
N GLY A 197 28.58 -14.00 10.45
CA GLY A 197 28.30 -13.44 11.77
C GLY A 197 26.80 -13.39 12.13
N GLU A 198 25.91 -13.52 11.14
CA GLU A 198 24.47 -13.61 11.38
C GLU A 198 24.02 -15.06 11.62
N HIS A 199 23.01 -15.21 12.47
CA HIS A 199 22.36 -16.48 12.72
C HIS A 199 20.85 -16.27 12.83
N ARG A 200 20.08 -17.30 12.48
CA ARG A 200 18.62 -17.31 12.58
C ARG A 200 18.19 -18.49 13.45
N LYS A 201 17.30 -18.22 14.40
CA LYS A 201 16.73 -19.23 15.30
C LYS A 201 15.27 -19.49 15.01
N VAL A 202 14.81 -20.71 15.24
CA VAL A 202 13.38 -21.03 15.23
C VAL A 202 12.75 -20.50 16.52
N LYS A 203 11.73 -19.64 16.37
CA LYS A 203 10.99 -19.02 17.47
C LYS A 203 10.00 -19.99 18.09
N HIS A 204 9.20 -20.68 17.27
CA HIS A 204 8.10 -21.54 17.73
C HIS A 204 8.50 -23.01 17.84
N LEU A 205 9.40 -23.31 18.77
CA LEU A 205 9.96 -24.67 18.91
C LEU A 205 8.93 -25.77 19.09
N ARG A 206 7.84 -25.51 19.82
CA ARG A 206 6.82 -26.55 20.07
C ARG A 206 6.12 -26.97 18.80
N VAL A 207 5.73 -25.98 17.98
CA VAL A 207 5.11 -26.22 16.69
C VAL A 207 6.10 -26.93 15.77
N PHE A 208 7.37 -26.49 15.79
CA PHE A 208 8.45 -27.15 15.06
C PHE A 208 8.64 -28.62 15.48
N PHE A 209 8.68 -28.94 16.79
CA PHE A 209 8.81 -30.33 17.25
C PHE A 209 7.62 -31.19 16.82
N VAL A 210 6.40 -30.66 16.91
CA VAL A 210 5.20 -31.39 16.49
C VAL A 210 5.26 -31.67 14.98
N THR A 211 5.51 -30.65 14.17
CA THR A 211 5.57 -30.77 12.71
C THR A 211 6.73 -31.65 12.24
N ALA A 212 7.93 -31.53 12.83
CA ALA A 212 9.06 -32.40 12.54
C ALA A 212 8.78 -33.86 12.91
N THR A 213 8.15 -34.10 14.07
CA THR A 213 7.79 -35.47 14.50
C THR A 213 6.77 -36.09 13.55
N TRP A 214 5.71 -35.35 13.20
CA TRP A 214 4.70 -35.83 12.25
C TRP A 214 5.25 -36.01 10.84
N SER A 215 6.21 -35.18 10.42
CA SER A 215 6.91 -35.34 9.15
C SER A 215 7.67 -36.65 9.09
N ILE A 216 8.51 -36.97 10.09
CA ILE A 216 9.24 -38.26 10.14
C ILE A 216 8.27 -39.44 10.30
N PHE A 217 7.22 -39.27 11.11
CA PHE A 217 6.19 -40.29 11.29
C PHE A 217 5.47 -40.61 9.98
N ALA A 218 5.21 -39.64 9.11
CA ALA A 218 4.53 -39.87 7.84
C ALA A 218 5.27 -40.89 6.95
N TYR A 219 6.59 -40.74 6.81
CA TYR A 219 7.41 -41.67 6.03
C TYR A 219 7.63 -43.01 6.76
N THR A 220 7.71 -42.98 8.09
CA THR A 220 7.76 -44.22 8.89
C THR A 220 6.46 -45.01 8.72
N TRP A 221 5.31 -44.33 8.73
CA TRP A 221 3.98 -44.92 8.49
C TRP A 221 3.86 -45.48 7.08
N LEU A 222 4.34 -44.75 6.07
CA LEU A 222 4.41 -45.24 4.69
C LEU A 222 5.22 -46.53 4.57
N TYR A 223 6.36 -46.62 5.27
CA TYR A 223 7.13 -47.87 5.35
C TYR A 223 6.34 -49.00 6.04
N LEU A 224 5.63 -48.70 7.13
CA LEU A 224 4.85 -49.70 7.86
C LEU A 224 3.75 -50.31 6.99
N ILE A 225 2.99 -49.50 6.24
CA ILE A 225 1.90 -50.01 5.38
C ILE A 225 2.44 -50.85 4.21
N LEU A 226 3.59 -50.47 3.63
CA LEU A 226 4.17 -51.17 2.48
C LEU A 226 4.90 -52.47 2.83
N ALA A 227 5.60 -52.52 3.97
CA ALA A 227 6.53 -53.60 4.27
C ALA A 227 6.18 -54.43 5.51
N VAL A 228 5.33 -53.93 6.42
CA VAL A 228 5.11 -54.58 7.74
C VAL A 228 3.66 -55.00 7.96
N ILE A 229 2.69 -54.12 7.70
CA ILE A 229 1.28 -54.36 8.02
C ILE A 229 0.65 -55.24 6.93
N SER A 230 0.60 -54.75 5.70
CA SER A 230 -0.02 -55.42 4.56
C SER A 230 0.98 -55.44 3.39
N PRO A 231 1.98 -56.35 3.42
CA PRO A 231 3.06 -56.31 2.44
C PRO A 231 2.56 -56.51 1.01
N GLY A 232 2.80 -55.50 0.16
CA GLY A 232 2.43 -55.53 -1.26
C GLY A 232 0.97 -55.18 -1.58
N ILE A 233 0.13 -54.87 -0.58
CA ILE A 233 -1.29 -54.57 -0.77
C ILE A 233 -1.67 -53.43 0.17
N VAL A 234 -2.29 -52.37 -0.34
CA VAL A 234 -2.78 -51.27 0.51
C VAL A 234 -4.29 -51.41 0.70
N GLU A 235 -4.71 -51.62 1.93
CA GLU A 235 -6.12 -51.73 2.30
C GLU A 235 -6.81 -50.36 2.39
N ILE A 236 -8.14 -50.32 2.24
CA ILE A 236 -8.93 -49.07 2.30
C ILE A 236 -8.68 -48.31 3.62
N TRP A 237 -8.61 -49.02 4.74
CA TRP A 237 -8.41 -48.35 6.03
C TRP A 237 -7.00 -47.78 6.16
N GLU A 238 -5.98 -48.39 5.55
CA GLU A 238 -4.61 -47.88 5.54
C GLU A 238 -4.54 -46.56 4.75
N GLY A 239 -5.17 -46.52 3.57
CA GLY A 239 -5.29 -45.31 2.76
C GLY A 239 -6.07 -44.20 3.51
N LEU A 240 -7.26 -44.51 4.02
CA LEU A 240 -8.11 -43.54 4.72
C LEU A 240 -7.48 -43.04 6.02
N LEU A 241 -6.79 -43.90 6.76
CA LEU A 241 -6.08 -43.50 7.98
C LEU A 241 -4.89 -42.59 7.66
N THR A 242 -4.16 -42.88 6.58
CA THR A 242 -3.10 -42.00 6.07
C THR A 242 -3.65 -40.61 5.76
N LEU A 243 -4.82 -40.53 5.11
CA LEU A 243 -5.52 -39.26 4.86
C LEU A 243 -5.98 -38.58 6.15
N PHE A 244 -6.46 -39.35 7.13
CA PHE A 244 -6.94 -38.82 8.42
C PHE A 244 -5.82 -38.34 9.35
N PHE A 245 -4.56 -38.75 9.14
CA PHE A 245 -3.44 -38.19 9.88
C PHE A 245 -3.17 -36.72 9.56
N PHE A 246 -3.58 -36.22 8.39
CA PHE A 246 -3.47 -34.80 8.07
C PHE A 246 -4.25 -33.89 9.05
N PRO A 247 -5.59 -34.04 9.24
CA PRO A 247 -6.31 -33.23 10.22
C PRO A 247 -5.86 -33.48 11.67
N ILE A 248 -5.38 -34.68 12.02
CA ILE A 248 -4.81 -34.95 13.35
C ILE A 248 -3.53 -34.13 13.58
N CYS A 249 -2.61 -34.14 12.61
CA CYS A 249 -1.37 -33.37 12.65
C CYS A 249 -1.67 -31.87 12.83
N VAL A 250 -2.64 -31.34 12.07
CA VAL A 250 -3.08 -29.94 12.17
C VAL A 250 -3.68 -29.63 13.54
N LEU A 251 -4.52 -30.52 14.07
CA LEU A 251 -5.07 -30.37 15.41
C LEU A 251 -3.97 -30.34 16.48
N PHE A 252 -2.98 -31.22 16.39
CA PHE A 252 -1.87 -31.25 17.35
C PHE A 252 -0.98 -30.01 17.24
N ALA A 253 -0.74 -29.51 16.04
CA ALA A 253 -0.04 -28.24 15.82
C ALA A 253 -0.82 -27.06 16.44
N TRP A 254 -2.14 -27.01 16.22
CA TRP A 254 -3.01 -25.99 16.82
C TRP A 254 -3.06 -26.07 18.36
N VAL A 255 -3.11 -27.28 18.93
CA VAL A 255 -3.05 -27.48 20.39
C VAL A 255 -1.69 -27.04 20.96
N ALA A 256 -0.59 -27.33 20.26
CA ALA A 256 0.75 -26.92 20.63
C ALA A 256 0.96 -25.40 20.57
N ASP A 257 0.29 -24.74 19.61
CA ASP A 257 0.23 -23.29 19.49
C ASP A 257 -0.57 -22.67 20.66
N ARG A 258 -1.77 -23.20 20.95
CA ARG A 258 -2.69 -22.69 22.00
C ARG A 258 -2.31 -23.05 23.45
N ARG A 259 -1.20 -23.77 23.68
CA ARG A 259 -0.67 -24.13 25.02
C ARG A 259 -1.67 -24.83 25.97
N LEU A 260 -2.61 -25.65 25.47
CA LEU A 260 -3.73 -26.16 26.29
C LEU A 260 -3.39 -27.25 27.33
N LEU A 261 -2.25 -27.96 27.23
CA LEU A 261 -2.05 -29.22 27.97
C LEU A 261 -1.06 -29.20 29.15
N ILE A 262 -0.16 -28.21 29.31
CA ILE A 262 0.95 -28.30 30.32
C ILE A 262 1.00 -27.14 31.33
N TYR A 263 0.32 -26.00 31.11
CA TYR A 263 0.55 -24.78 31.92
C TYR A 263 -0.34 -24.60 33.17
N LYS A 264 -1.00 -25.64 33.68
CA LYS A 264 -1.71 -25.53 34.97
C LYS A 264 -0.77 -25.37 36.18
N TYR A 265 0.55 -25.53 36.01
CA TYR A 265 1.54 -25.57 37.10
C TYR A 265 2.67 -24.53 37.04
N MET A 266 2.62 -23.53 36.15
CA MET A 266 3.58 -22.42 36.16
C MET A 266 2.86 -21.09 36.32
N TYR A 267 3.21 -20.34 37.37
CA TYR A 267 2.64 -19.03 37.69
C TYR A 267 2.76 -18.06 36.52
N LYS A 268 1.65 -17.41 36.20
CA LYS A 268 1.54 -16.40 35.13
C LYS A 268 1.91 -15.02 35.67
N ARG A 269 2.81 -14.30 34.98
CA ARG A 269 2.92 -12.83 35.09
C ARG A 269 2.53 -12.24 33.74
N TYR A 270 1.45 -11.46 33.75
CA TYR A 270 1.05 -10.62 32.62
C TYR A 270 1.75 -9.26 32.81
N ARG A 271 2.43 -8.75 31.78
CA ARG A 271 2.86 -7.35 31.73
C ARG A 271 2.31 -6.73 30.46
N VAL A 272 1.52 -5.67 30.63
CA VAL A 272 1.05 -4.81 29.55
C VAL A 272 2.26 -4.03 29.03
N GLY A 273 2.60 -4.22 27.75
CA GLY A 273 3.58 -3.38 27.08
C GLY A 273 2.98 -1.99 26.86
N LYS A 274 3.71 -0.94 27.22
CA LYS A 274 3.23 0.45 27.20
C LYS A 274 3.01 1.06 25.80
N GLN A 275 3.15 0.29 24.72
CA GLN A 275 3.07 0.86 23.36
C GLN A 275 2.25 0.10 22.32
N ARG A 276 1.73 -1.10 22.57
CA ARG A 276 0.73 -1.70 21.66
C ARG A 276 -0.14 -2.62 22.48
N GLY A 277 -1.43 -2.33 22.56
CA GLY A 277 -2.46 -3.12 23.25
C GLY A 277 -2.71 -4.50 22.65
N MET A 278 -1.67 -5.21 22.19
CA MET A 278 -1.71 -6.61 21.79
C MET A 278 -1.08 -7.46 22.89
N ILE A 279 -1.86 -8.38 23.48
CA ILE A 279 -1.33 -9.40 24.38
C ILE A 279 -0.60 -10.45 23.52
N ILE A 280 0.69 -10.21 23.27
CA ILE A 280 1.61 -11.21 22.71
C ILE A 280 2.37 -11.84 23.88
N GLU A 281 2.35 -13.16 23.95
CA GLU A 281 3.24 -13.94 24.81
C GLU A 281 4.60 -14.04 24.12
N THR A 282 5.55 -13.18 24.50
CA THR A 282 6.95 -13.28 24.10
C THR A 282 7.73 -14.11 25.13
N GLU A 283 8.48 -15.12 24.66
CA GLU A 283 9.43 -15.89 25.47
C GLU A 283 10.87 -15.75 24.91
N GLY A 284 11.81 -15.51 25.84
CA GLY A 284 13.28 -15.52 25.71
C GLY A 284 13.88 -14.11 25.78
N GLU A 285 14.79 -13.71 26.67
CA GLU A 285 15.60 -14.30 27.75
C GLU A 285 16.08 -13.10 28.64
N PRO A 286 16.75 -13.30 29.80
CA PRO A 286 17.00 -12.24 30.78
C PRO A 286 18.10 -11.27 30.34
N GLU A 287 17.83 -9.96 30.41
CA GLU A 287 18.89 -8.95 30.35
C GLU A 287 19.75 -8.99 31.62
N LEU A 288 21.06 -9.10 31.43
CA LEU A 288 22.05 -9.15 32.49
C LEU A 288 22.45 -7.72 32.93
N GLN A 289 22.03 -7.39 34.16
CA GLN A 289 22.64 -6.52 35.17
C GLN A 289 22.83 -5.00 34.93
N SER A 290 22.12 -4.20 35.74
CA SER A 290 22.80 -3.32 36.71
C SER A 290 22.01 -3.23 38.03
N LYS A 291 22.76 -3.21 39.14
CA LYS A 291 22.36 -3.36 40.54
C LYS A 291 21.49 -2.21 41.08
N ALA A 292 20.45 -2.56 41.84
CA ALA A 292 20.27 -2.15 43.24
C ALA A 292 18.98 -2.78 43.82
N ASP A 293 19.14 -3.50 44.92
CA ASP A 293 18.09 -4.13 45.72
C ASP A 293 17.06 -3.12 46.26
N ILE A 294 15.81 -3.56 46.46
CA ILE A 294 15.10 -3.49 47.75
C ILE A 294 13.91 -4.47 47.68
N GLU A 295 13.99 -5.43 48.58
CA GLU A 295 13.01 -6.40 49.05
C GLU A 295 11.82 -5.68 49.74
N MET A 296 10.59 -6.18 49.60
CA MET A 296 9.64 -6.28 50.72
C MET A 296 8.39 -7.09 50.37
N ASP A 297 8.05 -7.93 51.33
CA ASP A 297 7.10 -9.03 51.36
C ASP A 297 5.71 -8.58 51.85
N GLY A 298 4.71 -9.38 51.48
CA GLY A 298 3.36 -9.59 52.05
C GLY A 298 2.60 -8.51 52.82
N GLY A 299 1.39 -8.21 52.36
CA GLY A 299 0.34 -7.64 53.23
C GLY A 299 -0.95 -7.27 52.51
N MET A 300 -1.96 -8.15 52.56
CA MET A 300 -3.32 -7.87 52.10
C MET A 300 -4.08 -7.07 53.18
N LEU A 301 -4.68 -5.93 52.83
CA LEU A 301 -5.74 -5.29 53.63
C LEU A 301 -6.66 -4.38 52.81
N ASN A 302 -7.88 -4.26 53.33
CA ASN A 302 -9.15 -3.90 52.69
C ASN A 302 -9.40 -2.41 52.37
N SER A 303 -10.24 -2.23 51.33
CA SER A 303 -11.34 -1.28 51.06
C SER A 303 -11.37 0.19 51.53
N HIS A 304 -12.04 0.98 50.68
CA HIS A 304 -12.52 2.37 50.75
C HIS A 304 -11.46 3.41 50.34
N GLY A 305 -11.66 4.29 49.37
CA GLY A 305 -12.84 4.70 48.61
C GLY A 305 -12.65 6.19 48.33
N ASP A 306 -12.57 6.58 47.06
CA ASP A 306 -13.02 7.89 46.57
C ASP A 306 -12.94 7.91 45.03
N GLU A 307 -14.07 8.28 44.43
CA GLU A 307 -14.28 8.53 43.02
C GLU A 307 -13.42 9.71 42.55
N PHE A 308 -12.76 9.60 41.39
CA PHE A 308 -12.60 10.75 40.48
C PHE A 308 -12.26 10.28 39.04
N LEU A 309 -13.20 10.57 38.14
CA LEU A 309 -13.15 10.63 36.66
C LEU A 309 -12.48 9.49 35.88
N ASP A 310 -13.32 8.57 35.38
CA ASP A 310 -13.03 7.71 34.24
C ASP A 310 -13.75 8.29 33.00
N GLY A 311 -12.98 8.55 31.94
CA GLY A 311 -13.46 9.03 30.65
C GLY A 311 -12.38 8.85 29.58
N THR A 312 -12.78 8.23 28.46
CA THR A 312 -12.19 8.29 27.10
C THR A 312 -10.97 7.43 26.70
N VAL A 313 -10.70 6.26 27.29
CA VAL A 313 -9.50 5.49 26.90
C VAL A 313 -9.60 4.73 25.55
N ASP A 314 -10.77 4.28 25.10
CA ASP A 314 -10.84 3.36 23.93
C ASP A 314 -10.95 4.05 22.55
N THR A 315 -11.33 5.34 22.46
CA THR A 315 -11.24 6.12 21.21
C THR A 315 -9.82 6.65 21.01
N GLU A 316 -9.18 7.05 22.11
CA GLU A 316 -7.82 7.60 22.12
C GLU A 316 -6.78 6.56 21.68
N ASP A 317 -6.91 5.28 22.00
CA ASP A 317 -5.91 4.26 21.61
C ASP A 317 -5.83 4.00 20.09
N LYS A 318 -6.96 4.11 19.35
CA LYS A 318 -6.97 3.97 17.88
C LYS A 318 -6.43 5.22 17.20
N ASP A 319 -6.84 6.39 17.69
CA ASP A 319 -6.37 7.67 17.18
C ASP A 319 -4.86 7.83 17.45
N MET A 320 -4.38 7.38 18.62
CA MET A 320 -2.95 7.33 18.97
C MET A 320 -2.12 6.39 18.09
N GLU A 321 -2.67 5.25 17.66
CA GLU A 321 -1.97 4.31 16.77
C GLU A 321 -1.90 4.82 15.33
N GLU A 322 -2.97 5.45 14.84
CA GLU A 322 -2.93 6.17 13.56
C GLU A 322 -1.93 7.32 13.62
N ASP A 323 -1.96 8.12 14.68
CA ASP A 323 -1.04 9.25 14.91
C ASP A 323 0.42 8.81 15.05
N GLU A 324 0.70 7.65 15.65
CA GLU A 324 2.05 7.09 15.71
C GLU A 324 2.53 6.65 14.32
N ALA A 325 1.66 6.06 13.50
CA ALA A 325 1.97 5.73 12.11
C ALA A 325 2.15 6.98 11.24
N ARG A 326 1.36 8.06 11.47
CA ARG A 326 1.56 9.36 10.81
C ARG A 326 2.94 9.92 11.14
N ARG A 327 3.32 9.89 12.42
CA ARG A 327 4.62 10.36 12.92
C ARG A 327 5.79 9.54 12.36
N GLU A 328 5.64 8.21 12.25
CA GLU A 328 6.67 7.34 11.68
C GLU A 328 6.86 7.61 10.18
N MET A 329 5.76 7.73 9.43
CA MET A 329 5.81 8.05 7.99
C MET A 329 6.43 9.44 7.74
N ALA A 330 6.06 10.44 8.54
CA ALA A 330 6.64 11.78 8.47
C ALA A 330 8.15 11.76 8.76
N ARG A 331 8.61 10.97 9.74
CA ARG A 331 10.04 10.79 10.04
C ARG A 331 10.79 10.17 8.87
N ILE A 332 10.24 9.12 8.25
CA ILE A 332 10.86 8.44 7.09
C ILE A 332 10.94 9.40 5.90
N LEU A 333 9.85 10.11 5.60
CA LEU A 333 9.80 11.04 4.47
C LEU A 333 10.75 12.24 4.67
N LYS A 334 10.92 12.70 5.92
CA LYS A 334 11.92 13.69 6.33
C LYS A 334 13.35 13.18 6.12
N GLU A 335 13.66 11.97 6.57
CA GLU A 335 14.99 11.37 6.39
C GLU A 335 15.33 11.21 4.89
N LEU A 336 14.35 10.82 4.07
CA LEU A 336 14.52 10.70 2.62
C LEU A 336 14.71 12.05 1.93
N LYS A 337 13.98 13.09 2.33
CA LYS A 337 14.14 14.46 1.79
C LYS A 337 15.52 15.04 2.15
N GLN A 338 16.04 14.77 3.35
CA GLN A 338 17.38 15.20 3.76
C GLN A 338 18.49 14.45 3.01
N LYS A 339 18.29 13.15 2.73
CA LYS A 339 19.24 12.34 1.94
C LYS A 339 19.20 12.67 0.45
N HIS A 340 18.05 13.09 -0.07
CA HIS A 340 17.83 13.36 -1.49
C HIS A 340 17.07 14.67 -1.74
N PRO A 341 17.70 15.83 -1.48
CA PRO A 341 17.09 17.14 -1.74
C PRO A 341 16.83 17.41 -3.23
N GLU A 342 17.49 16.66 -4.13
CA GLU A 342 17.36 16.75 -5.58
C GLU A 342 16.17 15.98 -6.18
N LYS A 343 15.53 15.09 -5.40
CA LYS A 343 14.45 14.22 -5.90
C LYS A 343 13.09 14.89 -5.77
N GLU A 344 12.26 14.73 -6.79
CA GLU A 344 10.88 15.19 -6.79
C GLU A 344 10.05 14.52 -5.69
N MET A 345 9.02 15.22 -5.19
CA MET A 345 8.16 14.73 -4.11
C MET A 345 7.53 13.37 -4.41
N GLU A 346 7.18 13.11 -5.68
CA GLU A 346 6.64 11.81 -6.11
C GLU A 346 7.58 10.65 -5.78
N LYS A 347 8.86 10.83 -6.09
CA LYS A 347 9.89 9.80 -5.89
C LYS A 347 10.23 9.60 -4.42
N LEU A 348 10.14 10.67 -3.61
CA LEU A 348 10.30 10.59 -2.17
C LEU A 348 9.14 9.84 -1.50
N VAL A 349 7.91 10.09 -1.96
CA VAL A 349 6.70 9.38 -1.51
C VAL A 349 6.77 7.89 -1.87
N GLU A 350 7.23 7.57 -3.07
CA GLU A 350 7.47 6.18 -3.50
C GLU A 350 8.49 5.47 -2.57
N LEU A 351 9.65 6.09 -2.32
CA LEU A 351 10.69 5.54 -1.46
C LEU A 351 10.19 5.35 0.00
N ALA A 352 9.39 6.29 0.50
CA ALA A 352 8.80 6.20 1.83
C ALA A 352 7.80 5.03 1.93
N ASN A 353 6.91 4.89 0.95
CA ASN A 353 5.99 3.76 0.88
C ASN A 353 6.73 2.42 0.80
N TYR A 354 7.79 2.36 -0.02
CA TYR A 354 8.63 1.17 -0.12
C TYR A 354 9.27 0.80 1.23
N HIS A 355 9.82 1.79 1.95
CA HIS A 355 10.40 1.59 3.29
C HIS A 355 9.38 1.02 4.29
N VAL A 356 8.17 1.60 4.35
CA VAL A 356 7.10 1.13 5.24
C VAL A 356 6.68 -0.30 4.90
N LEU A 357 6.49 -0.60 3.61
CA LEU A 357 6.11 -1.94 3.17
C LEU A 357 7.21 -2.98 3.42
N ASN A 358 8.48 -2.60 3.33
CA ASN A 358 9.60 -3.50 3.53
C ASN A 358 9.81 -3.89 5.01
N GLN A 359 9.44 -3.02 5.95
CA GLN A 359 9.54 -3.27 7.39
C GLN A 359 8.44 -4.18 7.95
N GLN A 360 7.34 -4.36 7.22
CA GLN A 360 6.25 -5.23 7.64
C GLN A 360 6.64 -6.71 7.57
N GLN A 361 6.06 -7.54 8.44
CA GLN A 361 6.25 -9.00 8.40
C GLN A 361 5.60 -9.57 7.14
N LYS A 362 6.40 -10.25 6.32
CA LYS A 362 5.98 -10.83 5.05
C LYS A 362 5.61 -12.29 5.22
N SER A 363 4.67 -12.77 4.41
CA SER A 363 4.26 -14.18 4.40
C SER A 363 5.13 -15.03 3.47
N ARG A 364 5.04 -16.36 3.62
CA ARG A 364 5.72 -17.29 2.70
C ARG A 364 5.24 -17.14 1.26
N ALA A 365 3.93 -16.94 1.07
CA ALA A 365 3.36 -16.74 -0.25
C ALA A 365 4.00 -15.52 -0.92
N PHE A 366 4.23 -14.44 -0.17
CA PHE A 366 4.96 -13.28 -0.64
C PHE A 366 6.38 -13.61 -1.10
N TYR A 367 7.20 -14.28 -0.28
CA TYR A 367 8.58 -14.60 -0.64
C TYR A 367 8.68 -15.52 -1.85
N ARG A 368 7.76 -16.47 -1.98
CA ARG A 368 7.70 -17.35 -3.14
C ARG A 368 7.29 -16.60 -4.40
N CYS A 369 6.22 -15.81 -4.33
CA CYS A 369 5.77 -14.97 -5.45
C CYS A 369 6.87 -14.00 -5.89
N GLN A 370 7.56 -13.38 -4.94
CA GLN A 370 8.68 -12.47 -5.22
C GLN A 370 9.84 -13.19 -5.92
N ALA A 371 10.21 -14.40 -5.47
CA ALA A 371 11.27 -15.19 -6.09
C ALA A 371 10.95 -15.56 -7.55
N THR A 372 9.74 -16.04 -7.85
CA THR A 372 9.36 -16.39 -9.23
C THR A 372 9.20 -15.15 -10.09
N ARG A 373 8.72 -14.03 -9.54
CA ARG A 373 8.67 -12.76 -10.29
C ARG A 373 10.06 -12.30 -10.71
N LEU A 374 11.06 -12.40 -9.83
CA LEU A 374 12.45 -12.11 -10.17
C LEU A 374 12.98 -13.08 -11.24
N MET A 375 12.75 -14.39 -11.08
CA MET A 375 13.17 -15.40 -12.08
C MET A 375 12.53 -15.22 -13.46
N THR A 376 11.33 -14.64 -13.53
CA THR A 376 10.58 -14.46 -14.77
C THR A 376 10.67 -13.04 -15.35
N GLY A 377 11.48 -12.15 -14.77
CA GLY A 377 11.65 -10.76 -15.26
C GLY A 377 10.44 -9.84 -14.98
N ALA A 378 9.64 -10.15 -13.96
CA ALA A 378 8.45 -9.37 -13.55
C ALA A 378 8.73 -8.37 -12.40
N GLY A 379 10.00 -8.20 -12.00
CA GLY A 379 10.47 -7.21 -11.02
C GLY A 379 9.99 -7.41 -9.57
N ASN A 380 10.30 -6.43 -8.71
CA ASN A 380 9.92 -6.43 -7.29
C ASN A 380 8.49 -5.92 -7.06
N ILE A 381 7.68 -6.73 -6.37
CA ILE A 381 6.26 -6.47 -6.13
C ILE A 381 6.04 -5.25 -5.21
N LEU A 382 6.94 -5.02 -4.24
CA LEU A 382 6.87 -3.89 -3.31
C LEU A 382 7.20 -2.59 -4.00
N LYS A 383 8.29 -2.56 -4.79
CA LYS A 383 8.69 -1.37 -5.57
C LYS A 383 7.58 -0.96 -6.52
N LYS A 384 7.02 -1.92 -7.27
CA LYS A 384 5.92 -1.67 -8.19
C LYS A 384 4.68 -1.08 -7.50
N HIS A 385 4.26 -1.65 -6.38
CA HIS A 385 3.08 -1.12 -5.69
C HIS A 385 3.34 0.22 -5.01
N ALA A 386 4.54 0.44 -4.49
CA ALA A 386 4.94 1.74 -3.97
C ALA A 386 4.83 2.81 -5.08
N ALA A 387 5.28 2.50 -6.30
CA ALA A 387 5.15 3.37 -7.46
C ALA A 387 3.67 3.58 -7.89
N ASP A 388 2.89 2.51 -7.97
CA ASP A 388 1.46 2.60 -8.33
C ASP A 388 0.64 3.38 -7.28
N GLN A 389 1.00 3.26 -6.00
CA GLN A 389 0.36 4.00 -4.91
C GLN A 389 0.78 5.48 -4.91
N ALA A 390 2.04 5.78 -5.18
CA ALA A 390 2.53 7.16 -5.36
C ALA A 390 1.80 7.84 -6.53
N ARG A 391 1.70 7.17 -7.69
CA ARG A 391 0.95 7.65 -8.86
C ARG A 391 -0.53 7.90 -8.56
N LYS A 392 -1.18 7.02 -7.79
CA LYS A 392 -2.60 7.20 -7.39
C LYS A 392 -2.80 8.33 -6.38
N ALA A 393 -1.86 8.52 -5.45
CA ALA A 393 -1.94 9.59 -4.46
C ALA A 393 -1.79 10.98 -5.09
N LEU A 394 -0.97 11.08 -6.15
CA LEU A 394 -0.65 12.34 -6.84
C LEU A 394 -1.53 12.59 -8.08
N GLY A 395 -2.01 11.54 -8.77
CA GLY A 395 -2.90 11.66 -9.93
C GLY A 395 -4.27 12.28 -9.60
N ASN A 396 -4.65 12.36 -8.32
CA ASN A 396 -5.82 13.12 -7.88
C ASN A 396 -5.58 14.64 -7.80
N HIS A 397 -4.33 15.11 -8.00
CA HIS A 397 -4.00 16.52 -8.04
C HIS A 397 -4.18 17.14 -9.44
N GLU A 398 -4.15 16.33 -10.51
CA GLU A 398 -4.45 16.81 -11.88
C GLU A 398 -5.96 16.86 -12.18
N LEU A 399 -6.80 16.13 -11.44
CA LEU A 399 -8.26 16.11 -11.64
C LEU A 399 -9.03 17.15 -10.81
N ARG A 400 -8.34 18.06 -10.11
CA ARG A 400 -8.98 19.14 -9.31
C ARG A 400 -8.44 20.54 -9.58
N SER A 401 -7.74 20.75 -10.69
CA SER A 401 -7.41 22.08 -11.21
C SER A 401 -7.95 22.36 -12.61
N ASP A 402 -8.78 21.46 -13.16
CA ASP A 402 -9.56 21.79 -14.35
C ASP A 402 -10.72 22.69 -13.95
N VAL A 403 -10.48 23.98 -14.18
CA VAL A 403 -11.45 24.96 -14.66
C VAL A 403 -12.76 24.29 -15.05
N SER A 404 -13.86 24.73 -14.44
CA SER A 404 -15.21 24.40 -14.83
C SER A 404 -15.50 24.94 -16.25
N ASP A 405 -14.92 24.31 -17.26
CA ASP A 405 -15.21 24.56 -18.66
C ASP A 405 -16.44 23.75 -19.04
N ASN A 406 -17.60 24.36 -18.79
CA ASN A 406 -18.66 24.55 -19.79
C ASN A 406 -19.87 25.25 -19.14
N ASP A 407 -19.65 26.46 -18.62
CA ASP A 407 -20.77 27.40 -18.50
C ASP A 407 -21.09 27.91 -19.91
N ILE A 408 -22.14 27.32 -20.50
CA ILE A 408 -22.68 27.68 -21.83
C ILE A 408 -23.22 29.13 -21.86
N SER A 409 -23.34 29.80 -20.71
CA SER A 409 -23.87 31.15 -20.56
C SER A 409 -22.78 32.23 -20.43
N SER A 410 -22.95 33.36 -21.11
CA SER A 410 -22.12 34.55 -20.90
C SER A 410 -22.55 35.28 -19.63
N LYS A 411 -21.63 35.43 -18.67
CA LYS A 411 -21.86 36.16 -17.41
C LYS A 411 -21.23 37.55 -17.47
N ILE A 412 -21.97 38.57 -17.05
CA ILE A 412 -21.51 39.97 -16.98
C ILE A 412 -21.57 40.47 -15.54
N PHE A 413 -20.45 40.96 -15.00
CA PHE A 413 -20.32 41.41 -13.60
C PHE A 413 -19.22 42.46 -13.45
N PHE A 414 -19.12 43.09 -12.27
CA PHE A 414 -18.05 44.04 -11.93
C PHE A 414 -16.79 43.33 -11.44
N ASP A 415 -15.62 43.79 -11.88
CA ASP A 415 -14.32 43.31 -11.41
C ASP A 415 -13.33 44.49 -11.29
N PRO A 416 -12.95 44.92 -10.07
CA PRO A 416 -13.40 44.45 -8.76
C PRO A 416 -14.85 44.86 -8.40
N GLY A 417 -15.44 44.26 -7.36
CA GLY A 417 -16.80 44.58 -6.87
C GLY A 417 -16.89 45.80 -5.94
N THR A 418 -15.74 46.31 -5.47
CA THR A 418 -15.64 47.47 -4.60
C THR A 418 -14.58 48.41 -5.14
N TYR A 419 -14.91 49.70 -5.25
CA TYR A 419 -14.03 50.76 -5.72
C TYR A 419 -13.84 51.80 -4.63
N GLN A 420 -12.66 52.42 -4.64
CA GLN A 420 -12.25 53.41 -3.66
C GLN A 420 -11.62 54.57 -4.41
N CYS A 421 -12.07 55.79 -4.12
CA CYS A 421 -11.53 57.01 -4.71
C CYS A 421 -11.48 58.13 -3.68
N LEU A 422 -10.54 59.06 -3.87
CA LEU A 422 -10.49 60.30 -3.13
C LEU A 422 -11.47 61.29 -3.75
N GLU A 423 -12.01 62.20 -2.95
CA GLU A 423 -12.90 63.27 -3.40
C GLU A 423 -12.30 64.10 -4.56
N ASN A 424 -11.00 64.42 -4.44
CA ASN A 424 -10.23 65.17 -5.45
C ASN A 424 -9.91 64.41 -6.76
N CYS A 425 -10.35 63.16 -6.93
CA CYS A 425 -9.99 62.35 -8.10
C CYS A 425 -10.67 62.82 -9.39
N GLY A 426 -11.75 63.61 -9.28
CA GLY A 426 -12.56 64.15 -10.36
C GLY A 426 -13.43 63.11 -11.07
N THR A 427 -12.92 61.93 -11.41
CA THR A 427 -13.70 60.85 -12.03
C THR A 427 -13.21 59.48 -11.59
N VAL A 428 -14.14 58.58 -11.22
CA VAL A 428 -13.85 57.17 -10.91
C VAL A 428 -14.19 56.25 -12.09
N ALA A 429 -13.31 55.29 -12.39
CA ALA A 429 -13.46 54.33 -13.47
C ALA A 429 -13.85 52.93 -12.93
N LEU A 430 -15.01 52.42 -13.32
CA LEU A 430 -15.50 51.10 -12.95
C LEU A 430 -15.42 50.14 -14.14
N ASN A 431 -14.87 48.93 -13.93
CA ASN A 431 -14.69 47.93 -14.96
C ASN A 431 -15.80 46.86 -14.92
N VAL A 432 -16.44 46.65 -16.06
CA VAL A 432 -17.45 45.61 -16.28
C VAL A 432 -16.85 44.53 -17.19
N VAL A 433 -16.87 43.29 -16.72
CA VAL A 433 -16.25 42.15 -17.38
C VAL A 433 -17.31 41.16 -17.86
N ARG A 434 -17.10 40.63 -19.05
CA ARG A 434 -17.85 39.53 -19.66
C ARG A 434 -16.99 38.26 -19.63
N ARG A 435 -17.47 37.21 -18.95
CA ARG A 435 -16.78 35.91 -18.83
C ARG A 435 -17.69 34.76 -19.27
N GLY A 436 -17.15 33.82 -20.04
CA GLY A 436 -17.88 32.63 -20.52
C GLY A 436 -18.84 32.88 -21.69
N GLY A 437 -19.43 31.80 -22.19
CA GLY A 437 -20.32 31.79 -23.36
C GLY A 437 -19.65 32.16 -24.70
N ASP A 438 -20.45 32.32 -25.75
CA ASP A 438 -19.98 32.57 -27.11
C ASP A 438 -19.65 34.05 -27.37
N LEU A 439 -18.35 34.35 -27.49
CA LEU A 439 -17.79 35.68 -27.76
C LEU A 439 -18.11 36.24 -29.16
N THR A 440 -18.77 35.48 -30.04
CA THR A 440 -19.19 35.96 -31.36
C THR A 440 -20.45 36.82 -31.32
N SER A 441 -21.20 36.78 -30.23
CA SER A 441 -22.44 37.53 -30.04
C SER A 441 -22.22 38.91 -29.41
N THR A 442 -23.00 39.90 -29.85
CA THR A 442 -23.03 41.23 -29.23
C THR A 442 -23.94 41.19 -28.00
N VAL A 443 -23.47 41.69 -26.85
CA VAL A 443 -24.26 41.72 -25.61
C VAL A 443 -24.34 43.15 -25.08
N SER A 444 -25.54 43.59 -24.69
CA SER A 444 -25.77 44.89 -24.07
C SER A 444 -26.21 44.74 -22.61
N VAL A 445 -25.69 45.58 -21.72
CA VAL A 445 -26.09 45.69 -20.30
C VAL A 445 -26.33 47.16 -19.94
N GLU A 446 -27.35 47.43 -19.14
CA GLU A 446 -27.69 48.77 -18.67
C GLU A 446 -27.09 48.98 -17.28
N TYR A 447 -26.60 50.19 -16.99
CA TYR A 447 -26.09 50.56 -15.66
C TYR A 447 -26.72 51.85 -15.15
N ARG A 448 -26.83 51.98 -13.83
CA ARG A 448 -27.31 53.19 -13.14
C ARG A 448 -26.61 53.36 -11.79
N THR A 449 -26.36 54.60 -11.39
CA THR A 449 -25.92 54.95 -10.04
C THR A 449 -27.12 55.08 -9.08
N GLU A 450 -26.95 54.69 -7.83
CA GLU A 450 -27.94 54.76 -6.76
C GLU A 450 -27.28 55.33 -5.49
N ASP A 451 -27.94 56.31 -4.86
CA ASP A 451 -27.44 56.99 -3.67
C ASP A 451 -27.31 56.00 -2.49
N GLY A 452 -26.20 56.10 -1.77
CA GLY A 452 -25.99 55.39 -0.50
C GLY A 452 -26.01 56.39 0.66
N THR A 453 -24.85 56.59 1.30
CA THR A 453 -24.62 57.76 2.15
C THR A 453 -24.20 58.98 1.33
N ALA A 454 -23.50 58.77 0.21
CA ALA A 454 -23.20 59.80 -0.78
C ALA A 454 -24.43 60.09 -1.64
N ASN A 455 -24.72 61.38 -1.82
CA ASN A 455 -25.86 61.90 -2.55
C ASN A 455 -25.46 62.45 -3.93
N ALA A 456 -26.23 62.09 -4.96
CA ALA A 456 -26.03 62.64 -6.29
C ALA A 456 -26.28 64.16 -6.33
N GLY A 457 -25.25 64.92 -6.70
CA GLY A 457 -25.25 66.38 -6.85
C GLY A 457 -24.55 67.14 -5.73
N SER A 458 -24.26 66.50 -4.59
CA SER A 458 -23.31 66.98 -3.58
C SER A 458 -21.95 66.29 -3.77
N ASP A 459 -21.93 64.95 -3.81
CA ASP A 459 -20.69 64.18 -3.61
C ASP A 459 -20.26 63.47 -4.91
N TYR A 460 -21.24 63.14 -5.77
CA TYR A 460 -20.98 62.58 -7.10
C TYR A 460 -22.07 62.97 -8.10
N GLN A 461 -21.84 62.79 -9.40
CA GLN A 461 -22.84 63.07 -10.43
C GLN A 461 -23.65 61.84 -10.84
N PHE A 462 -24.98 61.95 -10.84
CA PHE A 462 -25.89 60.89 -11.29
C PHE A 462 -25.56 60.45 -12.72
N THR A 463 -25.31 59.15 -12.92
CA THR A 463 -24.91 58.58 -14.21
C THR A 463 -25.71 57.31 -14.53
N GLU A 464 -26.32 57.27 -15.71
CA GLU A 464 -26.99 56.07 -16.26
C GLU A 464 -26.62 55.86 -17.74
N GLY A 465 -26.56 54.60 -18.20
CA GLY A 465 -26.18 54.31 -19.57
C GLY A 465 -26.28 52.85 -19.98
N VAL A 466 -25.91 52.57 -21.24
CA VAL A 466 -25.91 51.22 -21.82
C VAL A 466 -24.51 50.88 -22.32
N ILE A 467 -23.97 49.76 -21.86
CA ILE A 467 -22.70 49.20 -22.28
C ILE A 467 -22.97 48.14 -23.35
N VAL A 468 -22.27 48.23 -24.48
CA VAL A 468 -22.36 47.26 -25.57
C VAL A 468 -21.01 46.60 -25.76
N PHE A 469 -20.97 45.27 -25.53
CA PHE A 469 -19.83 44.41 -25.84
C PHE A 469 -19.95 43.92 -27.28
N LYS A 470 -19.05 44.37 -28.16
CA LYS A 470 -18.94 43.86 -29.53
C LYS A 470 -18.31 42.46 -29.53
N PRO A 471 -18.39 41.72 -30.66
CA PRO A 471 -17.75 40.41 -30.77
C PRO A 471 -16.25 40.49 -30.44
N GLY A 472 -15.79 39.64 -29.52
CA GLY A 472 -14.40 39.61 -29.04
C GLY A 472 -14.03 40.63 -27.96
N GLU A 473 -14.94 41.52 -27.52
CA GLU A 473 -14.70 42.44 -26.40
C GLU A 473 -15.12 41.78 -25.07
N THR A 474 -14.19 41.71 -24.11
CA THR A 474 -14.41 41.10 -22.79
C THR A 474 -14.53 42.11 -21.65
N GLU A 475 -14.13 43.38 -21.84
CA GLU A 475 -14.08 44.39 -20.78
C GLU A 475 -14.53 45.76 -21.30
N LYS A 476 -15.26 46.51 -20.45
CA LYS A 476 -15.69 47.90 -20.70
C LYS A 476 -15.61 48.72 -19.41
N GLU A 477 -15.28 49.99 -19.56
CA GLU A 477 -15.11 50.96 -18.47
C GLU A 477 -16.32 51.91 -18.41
N ILE A 478 -16.85 52.15 -17.20
CA ILE A 478 -17.84 53.19 -16.86
C ILE A 478 -17.10 54.30 -16.12
N ARG A 479 -17.42 55.56 -16.41
CA ARG A 479 -16.87 56.71 -15.67
C ARG A 479 -17.98 57.45 -14.95
N VAL A 480 -17.77 57.72 -13.67
CA VAL A 480 -18.66 58.51 -12.82
C VAL A 480 -17.87 59.70 -12.29
N ASP A 481 -18.42 60.90 -12.42
CA ASP A 481 -17.76 62.13 -11.98
C ASP A 481 -17.97 62.32 -10.46
N ILE A 482 -16.87 62.59 -9.74
CA ILE A 482 -16.84 62.85 -8.29
C ILE A 482 -16.71 64.35 -8.08
N ILE A 483 -17.48 64.90 -7.14
CA ILE A 483 -17.50 66.33 -6.81
C ILE A 483 -16.54 66.54 -5.64
N ASP A 484 -15.73 67.59 -5.72
CA ASP A 484 -14.65 67.94 -4.78
C ASP A 484 -14.99 69.25 -4.07
N ASP A 485 -15.02 69.24 -2.73
CA ASP A 485 -15.17 70.44 -1.90
C ASP A 485 -14.08 70.58 -0.80
N ASP A 486 -14.24 71.54 0.12
CA ASP A 486 -13.23 71.87 1.15
C ASP A 486 -13.81 71.66 2.59
N ILE A 487 -14.86 70.85 2.71
CA ILE A 487 -15.59 70.57 3.95
C ILE A 487 -15.29 69.14 4.36
N PHE A 488 -14.74 68.98 5.56
CA PHE A 488 -14.54 67.66 6.14
C PHE A 488 -15.86 66.90 6.30
N GLU A 489 -15.91 65.70 5.71
CA GLU A 489 -17.06 64.78 5.68
C GLU A 489 -16.63 63.37 6.14
N GLU A 490 -17.59 62.52 6.50
CA GLU A 490 -17.30 61.11 6.84
C GLU A 490 -17.13 60.30 5.54
N ASP A 491 -16.49 59.12 5.60
CA ASP A 491 -16.36 58.27 4.40
C ASP A 491 -17.75 57.88 3.86
N GLU A 492 -18.07 58.32 2.65
CA GLU A 492 -19.37 58.12 2.04
C GLU A 492 -19.34 57.07 0.93
N HIS A 493 -20.49 56.46 0.62
CA HIS A 493 -20.57 55.48 -0.46
C HIS A 493 -21.84 55.62 -1.30
N PHE A 494 -21.72 55.27 -2.57
CA PHE A 494 -22.83 55.09 -3.50
C PHE A 494 -22.70 53.74 -4.24
N LEU A 495 -23.79 53.29 -4.86
CA LEU A 495 -23.84 51.99 -5.54
C LEU A 495 -24.02 52.16 -7.05
N VAL A 496 -23.44 51.26 -7.84
CA VAL A 496 -23.65 51.18 -9.29
C VAL A 496 -24.22 49.82 -9.64
N HIS A 497 -25.43 49.80 -10.21
CA HIS A 497 -26.16 48.57 -10.52
C HIS A 497 -26.11 48.23 -12.01
N LEU A 498 -25.83 46.95 -12.33
CA LEU A 498 -26.03 46.39 -13.67
C LEU A 498 -27.41 45.74 -13.78
N SER A 499 -28.10 45.99 -14.89
CA SER A 499 -29.43 45.46 -15.15
C SER A 499 -29.67 45.21 -16.64
N ASN A 500 -30.76 44.49 -16.96
CA ASN A 500 -31.29 44.35 -18.31
C ASN A 500 -30.30 43.83 -19.38
N VAL A 501 -29.61 42.73 -19.10
CA VAL A 501 -28.71 42.07 -20.06
C VAL A 501 -29.50 41.51 -21.25
N LYS A 502 -29.09 41.86 -22.48
CA LYS A 502 -29.71 41.40 -23.74
C LYS A 502 -28.63 40.96 -24.73
N VAL A 503 -28.87 39.84 -25.43
CA VAL A 503 -28.04 39.36 -26.53
C VAL A 503 -28.63 39.86 -27.85
N ILE A 504 -27.83 40.54 -28.66
CA ILE A 504 -28.20 41.06 -29.98
C ILE A 504 -27.55 40.13 -31.02
N SER A 505 -28.33 39.21 -31.61
CA SER A 505 -27.88 38.43 -32.77
C SER A 505 -28.27 39.15 -34.06
N GLU A 506 -27.28 39.62 -34.82
CA GLU A 506 -27.52 40.17 -36.16
C GLU A 506 -27.56 39.03 -37.20
N GLY A 507 -28.79 38.65 -37.61
CA GLY A 507 -29.05 38.06 -38.93
C GLY A 507 -29.27 36.54 -39.01
N THR A 508 -30.52 36.12 -39.08
CA THR A 508 -31.20 35.53 -40.28
C THR A 508 -32.38 34.69 -39.80
N ASP A 509 -33.54 35.33 -39.71
CA ASP A 509 -34.82 34.63 -39.58
C ASP A 509 -35.12 33.91 -40.90
N ASN A 510 -34.88 32.59 -40.94
CA ASN A 510 -35.50 31.66 -41.90
C ASN A 510 -35.28 30.20 -41.48
N GLY A 511 -36.29 29.66 -40.79
CA GLY A 511 -36.80 28.29 -40.91
C GLY A 511 -35.84 27.08 -41.01
N LYS A 512 -35.90 26.24 -39.95
CA LYS A 512 -35.72 24.77 -39.86
C LYS A 512 -34.51 24.29 -39.04
N GLY A 513 -34.84 23.79 -37.84
CA GLY A 513 -34.40 22.51 -37.27
C GLY A 513 -32.91 22.15 -37.22
N ALA A 514 -32.28 22.43 -36.08
CA ALA A 514 -31.35 21.54 -35.36
C ALA A 514 -30.94 22.24 -34.06
N ASN A 515 -30.93 21.50 -32.94
CA ASN A 515 -30.40 21.84 -31.61
C ASN A 515 -29.40 23.03 -31.53
N HIS A 516 -29.90 24.26 -31.56
CA HIS A 516 -29.12 25.45 -31.25
C HIS A 516 -29.66 25.97 -29.91
N VAL A 517 -28.87 25.80 -28.86
CA VAL A 517 -29.16 26.37 -27.55
C VAL A 517 -29.12 27.89 -27.73
N ASP A 518 -30.24 28.58 -27.49
CA ASP A 518 -30.23 30.05 -27.41
C ASP A 518 -29.12 30.46 -26.42
N THR A 519 -28.17 31.28 -26.88
CA THR A 519 -27.07 31.77 -26.06
C THR A 519 -27.64 32.64 -24.94
N LEU A 520 -27.79 32.07 -23.75
CA LEU A 520 -28.30 32.75 -22.57
C LEU A 520 -27.18 33.64 -21.99
N ALA A 521 -27.36 34.95 -22.02
CA ALA A 521 -26.54 35.88 -21.23
C ALA A 521 -27.26 36.23 -19.92
N SER A 522 -26.55 36.20 -18.81
CA SER A 522 -27.09 36.48 -17.48
C SER A 522 -26.15 37.38 -16.66
N LEU A 523 -26.70 38.11 -15.69
CA LEU A 523 -25.88 38.87 -14.73
C LEU A 523 -25.09 37.89 -13.85
N GLY A 524 -23.79 38.14 -13.73
CA GLY A 524 -22.92 37.49 -12.76
C GLY A 524 -22.95 38.23 -11.41
N LEU A 525 -22.34 37.62 -10.40
CA LEU A 525 -22.10 38.24 -9.10
C LEU A 525 -20.63 38.69 -9.03
N PRO A 526 -20.32 39.93 -8.61
CA PRO A 526 -21.23 40.97 -8.15
C PRO A 526 -21.90 41.75 -9.31
N SER A 527 -23.22 41.90 -9.26
CA SER A 527 -24.00 42.73 -10.22
C SER A 527 -24.12 44.20 -9.80
N THR A 528 -23.62 44.52 -8.61
CA THR A 528 -23.60 45.85 -8.02
C THR A 528 -22.18 46.13 -7.57
N ALA A 529 -21.63 47.28 -7.95
CA ALA A 529 -20.38 47.78 -7.41
C ALA A 529 -20.64 48.81 -6.33
N THR A 530 -19.89 48.76 -5.22
CA THR A 530 -19.90 49.79 -4.19
C THR A 530 -18.71 50.71 -4.41
N VAL A 531 -18.94 52.01 -4.49
CA VAL A 531 -17.88 53.03 -4.58
C VAL A 531 -17.85 53.78 -3.26
N THR A 532 -16.69 53.79 -2.60
CA THR A 532 -16.43 54.59 -1.40
C THR A 532 -15.63 55.82 -1.77
N ILE A 533 -16.16 57.00 -1.44
CA ILE A 533 -15.52 58.30 -1.56
C ILE A 533 -14.85 58.57 -0.21
N PHE A 534 -13.53 58.70 -0.24
CA PHE A 534 -12.75 59.11 0.92
C PHE A 534 -12.54 60.61 0.87
N ASP A 535 -12.99 61.29 1.92
CA ASP A 535 -12.61 62.67 2.20
C ASP A 535 -11.08 62.75 2.36
N ASP A 536 -10.47 63.78 1.78
CA ASP A 536 -9.03 64.01 1.81
C ASP A 536 -8.60 65.11 2.81
N ASP A 537 -9.56 65.70 3.55
CA ASP A 537 -9.31 66.85 4.41
C ASP A 537 -8.73 66.56 5.81
N HIS A 538 -8.70 65.28 6.24
CA HIS A 538 -8.13 64.86 7.52
C HIS A 538 -6.70 64.26 7.41
N ALA A 539 -5.94 64.26 8.52
CA ALA A 539 -4.56 63.76 8.56
C ALA A 539 -4.45 62.23 8.51
N GLY A 540 -5.58 61.52 8.61
CA GLY A 540 -5.71 60.07 8.46
C GLY A 540 -5.68 59.28 9.76
N ILE A 541 -6.47 58.21 9.76
CA ILE A 541 -6.57 57.18 10.79
C ILE A 541 -5.81 55.94 10.31
N PHE A 542 -4.94 55.38 11.15
CA PHE A 542 -4.06 54.27 10.73
C PHE A 542 -4.44 52.95 11.40
N THR A 543 -4.69 51.92 10.60
CA THR A 543 -5.15 50.62 11.06
C THR A 543 -4.64 49.49 10.16
N PHE A 544 -4.56 48.27 10.71
CA PHE A 544 -4.47 47.06 9.87
C PHE A 544 -5.81 46.77 9.20
N GLU A 545 -5.77 46.13 8.03
CA GLU A 545 -6.96 45.70 7.28
C GLU A 545 -7.72 44.61 8.02
N GLU A 546 -7.01 43.68 8.65
CA GLU A 546 -7.56 42.55 9.41
C GLU A 546 -6.85 42.41 10.77
N PRO A 547 -7.53 41.92 11.82
CA PRO A 547 -6.93 41.67 13.13
C PRO A 547 -6.10 40.38 13.21
N ILE A 548 -6.34 39.42 12.31
CA ILE A 548 -5.69 38.10 12.30
C ILE A 548 -5.33 37.74 10.85
N VAL A 549 -4.10 37.27 10.62
CA VAL A 549 -3.64 36.79 9.31
C VAL A 549 -3.00 35.40 9.46
N HIS A 550 -3.37 34.49 8.58
CA HIS A 550 -2.81 33.14 8.50
C HIS A 550 -1.74 33.08 7.40
N VAL A 551 -0.56 32.57 7.74
CA VAL A 551 0.59 32.47 6.83
C VAL A 551 1.20 31.07 6.88
N SER A 552 1.60 30.55 5.72
CA SER A 552 2.36 29.31 5.67
C SER A 552 3.82 29.56 6.04
N GLU A 553 4.42 28.63 6.79
CA GLU A 553 5.85 28.63 7.12
C GLU A 553 6.77 28.75 5.89
N SER A 554 6.32 28.27 4.72
CA SER A 554 7.10 28.25 3.47
C SER A 554 7.10 29.57 2.70
N ILE A 555 6.37 30.60 3.17
CA ILE A 555 6.23 31.87 2.45
C ILE A 555 7.55 32.66 2.42
N GLY A 556 8.43 32.44 3.39
CA GLY A 556 9.73 33.11 3.54
C GLY A 556 9.64 34.59 3.91
N MET A 557 8.98 35.42 3.10
CA MET A 557 8.76 36.85 3.38
C MET A 557 7.27 37.15 3.35
N MET A 558 6.70 37.50 4.51
CA MET A 558 5.32 37.99 4.59
C MET A 558 5.27 39.51 4.40
N GLU A 559 4.22 39.99 3.74
CA GLU A 559 3.96 41.42 3.55
C GLU A 559 2.62 41.78 4.22
N VAL A 560 2.65 42.73 5.15
CA VAL A 560 1.49 43.19 5.91
C VAL A 560 1.18 44.63 5.55
N LYS A 561 -0.05 44.92 5.10
CA LYS A 561 -0.46 46.26 4.68
C LYS A 561 -1.09 47.04 5.84
N VAL A 562 -0.65 48.28 6.02
CA VAL A 562 -1.21 49.27 6.94
C VAL A 562 -1.98 50.28 6.10
N ALA A 563 -3.27 50.44 6.40
CA ALA A 563 -4.17 51.36 5.72
C ALA A 563 -4.27 52.69 6.49
N ARG A 564 -4.36 53.78 5.72
CA ARG A 564 -4.68 55.13 6.19
C ARG A 564 -6.07 55.49 5.66
N THR A 565 -7.03 55.64 6.56
CA THR A 565 -8.44 55.93 6.25
C THR A 565 -8.84 57.32 6.75
N SER A 566 -9.97 57.87 6.28
CA SER A 566 -10.45 59.19 6.69
C SER A 566 -9.39 60.29 6.47
N GLY A 567 -8.82 60.41 5.27
CA GLY A 567 -7.90 61.50 4.91
C GLY A 567 -6.42 61.14 4.71
N ALA A 568 -5.78 61.79 3.73
CA ALA A 568 -4.39 61.54 3.33
C ALA A 568 -3.48 62.78 3.47
N ARG A 569 -3.93 63.78 4.24
CA ARG A 569 -3.29 65.09 4.31
C ARG A 569 -2.05 65.12 5.20
N GLY A 570 -0.94 65.59 4.64
CA GLY A 570 0.33 65.78 5.34
C GLY A 570 1.15 64.50 5.54
N VAL A 571 2.40 64.69 5.99
CA VAL A 571 3.38 63.61 6.19
C VAL A 571 3.30 63.06 7.61
N VAL A 572 2.91 61.79 7.75
CA VAL A 572 2.72 61.12 9.05
C VAL A 572 3.71 59.98 9.22
N VAL A 573 4.26 59.83 10.41
CA VAL A 573 5.33 58.88 10.74
C VAL A 573 4.82 57.93 11.83
N ILE A 574 4.85 56.62 11.58
CA ILE A 574 4.26 55.59 12.45
C ILE A 574 5.29 54.53 12.80
N PRO A 575 5.77 54.49 14.05
CA PRO A 575 6.62 53.41 14.51
C PRO A 575 5.84 52.10 14.63
N TYR A 576 6.49 50.97 14.32
CA TYR A 576 5.93 49.63 14.52
C TYR A 576 6.99 48.68 15.09
N LYS A 577 6.53 47.63 15.77
CA LYS A 577 7.38 46.57 16.33
C LYS A 577 6.70 45.20 16.26
N THR A 578 7.49 44.15 16.13
CA THR A 578 7.06 42.77 16.37
C THR A 578 7.14 42.44 17.87
N ASN A 579 6.15 41.72 18.40
CA ASN A 579 6.14 41.19 19.75
C ASN A 579 5.97 39.66 19.68
N GLU A 580 6.74 38.94 20.49
CA GLU A 580 6.68 37.48 20.57
C GLU A 580 5.34 36.98 21.15
N GLY A 581 4.86 35.86 20.62
CA GLY A 581 3.67 35.14 21.09
C GLY A 581 4.05 33.73 21.54
N THR A 582 3.47 32.70 20.92
CA THR A 582 3.99 31.33 21.02
C THR A 582 5.14 31.08 20.05
N ALA A 583 5.19 31.80 18.94
CA ALA A 583 6.34 31.88 18.05
C ALA A 583 7.41 32.81 18.65
N LYS A 584 8.68 32.41 18.57
CA LYS A 584 9.81 33.16 19.12
C LYS A 584 10.56 33.96 18.06
N GLY A 585 11.01 35.15 18.47
CA GLY A 585 11.86 36.01 17.66
C GLY A 585 13.31 35.53 17.64
N GLY A 586 14.22 36.40 17.23
CA GLY A 586 15.67 36.14 17.24
C GLY A 586 16.16 35.12 16.19
N GLY A 587 15.33 34.74 15.23
CA GLY A 587 15.66 33.78 14.19
C GLY A 587 15.30 32.32 14.50
N GLU A 588 14.32 32.09 15.40
CA GLU A 588 13.77 30.75 15.72
C GLU A 588 12.42 30.45 15.05
N ASP A 589 11.56 31.44 14.77
CA ASP A 589 10.33 31.27 13.99
C ASP A 589 10.13 32.41 13.00
N PHE A 590 10.49 33.63 13.42
CA PHE A 590 10.53 34.81 12.58
C PHE A 590 11.71 35.70 12.96
N GLU A 591 12.10 36.61 12.05
CA GLU A 591 13.11 37.63 12.35
C GLU A 591 12.43 38.89 12.93
N ASP A 592 12.86 39.31 14.12
CA ASP A 592 12.31 40.50 14.79
C ASP A 592 12.50 41.75 13.94
N THR A 593 11.38 42.43 13.66
CA THR A 593 11.37 43.62 12.80
C THR A 593 10.84 44.81 13.59
N HIS A 594 11.62 45.88 13.63
CA HIS A 594 11.22 47.18 14.17
C HIS A 594 11.55 48.27 13.16
N GLY A 595 10.67 49.24 13.02
CA GLY A 595 10.84 50.27 12.01
C GLY A 595 9.83 51.38 12.12
N VAL A 596 9.87 52.28 11.15
CA VAL A 596 8.99 53.44 11.08
C VAL A 596 8.44 53.56 9.68
N LEU A 597 7.12 53.65 9.54
CA LEU A 597 6.42 53.89 8.28
C LEU A 597 6.23 55.40 8.11
N GLU A 598 6.79 55.97 7.05
CA GLU A 598 6.62 57.39 6.71
C GLU A 598 5.62 57.55 5.56
N PHE A 599 4.37 57.89 5.85
CA PHE A 599 3.34 58.18 4.86
C PHE A 599 3.53 59.60 4.30
N GLN A 600 3.63 59.73 2.99
CA GLN A 600 3.64 61.03 2.30
C GLN A 600 2.23 61.62 2.19
N ASN A 601 2.13 62.86 1.70
CA ASN A 601 0.84 63.44 1.32
C ASN A 601 0.20 62.58 0.23
N ASP A 602 -1.10 62.33 0.34
CA ASP A 602 -1.91 61.50 -0.59
C ASP A 602 -1.54 60.01 -0.61
N GLU A 603 -0.67 59.56 0.32
CA GLU A 603 -0.33 58.15 0.47
C GLU A 603 -1.30 57.46 1.46
N ILE A 604 -2.04 56.47 0.95
CA ILE A 604 -3.13 55.78 1.66
C ILE A 604 -2.74 54.40 2.23
N SER A 605 -1.61 53.82 1.83
CA SER A 605 -1.17 52.52 2.37
C SER A 605 0.33 52.30 2.31
N LYS A 606 0.88 51.55 3.27
CA LYS A 606 2.26 51.06 3.27
C LYS A 606 2.36 49.62 3.74
N THR A 607 3.37 48.90 3.27
CA THR A 607 3.59 47.49 3.62
C THR A 607 4.79 47.30 4.55
N ILE A 608 4.60 46.52 5.61
CA ILE A 608 5.64 45.98 6.49
C ILE A 608 6.09 44.63 5.92
N LYS A 609 7.39 44.37 5.90
CA LYS A 609 7.95 43.08 5.47
C LYS A 609 8.55 42.37 6.67
N VAL A 610 8.11 41.15 6.94
CA VAL A 610 8.63 40.31 8.03
C VAL A 610 9.10 38.99 7.43
N LYS A 611 10.26 38.50 7.86
CA LYS A 611 10.81 37.23 7.40
C LYS A 611 10.36 36.11 8.32
N ILE A 612 9.68 35.12 7.76
CA ILE A 612 9.27 33.89 8.44
C ILE A 612 10.31 32.83 8.12
N LEU A 613 10.75 32.10 9.14
CA LEU A 613 11.74 31.04 8.99
C LEU A 613 11.04 29.69 9.01
N ASP A 614 11.37 28.87 8.02
CA ASP A 614 10.92 27.49 7.94
C ASP A 614 11.77 26.65 8.89
N HIS A 615 11.16 26.20 9.98
CA HIS A 615 11.76 25.28 10.93
C HIS A 615 11.05 23.93 10.80
N GLU A 616 11.81 22.89 10.43
CA GLU A 616 11.30 21.54 10.15
C GLU A 616 10.79 20.79 11.42
N GLU A 617 9.89 21.37 12.20
CA GLU A 617 9.26 20.77 13.39
C GLU A 617 7.78 20.47 13.12
N TYR A 618 7.35 19.24 13.44
CA TYR A 618 6.01 18.74 13.11
C TYR A 618 4.96 19.27 14.09
N ASP A 619 3.86 19.80 13.55
CA ASP A 619 2.65 20.23 14.26
C ASP A 619 2.81 21.49 15.13
N LYS A 620 3.47 22.52 14.57
CA LYS A 620 3.62 23.81 15.27
C LYS A 620 2.53 24.80 14.86
N HIS A 621 1.48 24.90 15.68
CA HIS A 621 0.61 26.08 15.67
C HIS A 621 1.28 27.20 16.46
N ALA A 622 1.96 28.10 15.75
CA ALA A 622 2.68 29.23 16.36
C ALA A 622 2.03 30.57 15.99
N ASN A 623 2.02 31.53 16.92
CA ASN A 623 1.56 32.88 16.66
C ASN A 623 2.54 33.94 17.17
N PHE A 624 2.57 35.09 16.52
CA PHE A 624 3.24 36.30 17.00
C PHE A 624 2.42 37.53 16.66
N PHE A 625 2.82 38.69 17.19
CA PHE A 625 2.04 39.93 17.03
C PHE A 625 2.86 41.04 16.37
N ILE A 626 2.18 41.88 15.59
CA ILE A 626 2.74 43.13 15.04
C ILE A 626 1.91 44.29 15.60
N GLU A 627 2.55 45.28 16.20
CA GLU A 627 1.91 46.40 16.90
C GLU A 627 2.33 47.74 16.30
N LEU A 628 1.34 48.60 15.99
CA LEU A 628 1.54 50.00 15.60
C LEU A 628 1.60 50.89 16.84
N GLN A 629 2.48 51.89 16.82
CA GLN A 629 2.59 52.92 17.87
C GLN A 629 1.93 54.23 17.44
N GLU A 630 1.85 55.19 18.37
CA GLU A 630 1.19 56.48 18.12
C GLU A 630 1.80 57.22 16.90
N PRO A 631 0.95 57.72 15.97
CA PRO A 631 1.41 58.41 14.77
C PRO A 631 1.91 59.82 15.09
N GLU A 632 3.09 60.17 14.58
CA GLU A 632 3.69 61.49 14.70
C GLU A 632 3.51 62.31 13.41
N TRP A 633 2.87 63.46 13.51
CA TRP A 633 2.74 64.38 12.37
C TRP A 633 4.02 65.19 12.15
N ARG A 634 4.74 64.95 11.04
CA ARG A 634 5.98 65.67 10.74
C ARG A 634 5.72 66.99 10.01
N ARG A 635 5.88 68.11 10.73
CA ARG A 635 6.04 69.43 10.11
C ARG A 635 7.49 69.60 9.59
N ARG A 636 7.71 69.56 8.27
CA ARG A 636 9.00 69.93 7.68
C ARG A 636 9.20 71.45 7.80
N GLY A 637 10.37 71.84 8.30
CA GLY A 637 10.67 73.19 8.76
C GLY A 637 10.40 74.32 7.76
N TRP A 638 9.65 75.31 8.24
CA TRP A 638 9.81 76.71 7.86
C TRP A 638 9.76 77.53 9.16
N THR A 639 10.83 78.26 9.46
CA THR A 639 10.80 79.36 10.43
C THR A 639 9.91 80.48 9.86
N GLY A 640 8.60 80.33 9.98
CA GLY A 640 7.63 81.21 9.35
C GLY A 640 6.28 81.06 10.01
N ARG A 641 5.92 82.10 10.77
CA ARG A 641 4.67 82.32 11.51
C ARG A 641 3.43 81.82 10.76
N ASP A 642 2.57 81.06 11.44
CA ASP A 642 1.20 80.79 10.99
C ASP A 642 0.43 82.13 10.96
N VAL A 643 0.13 82.59 9.74
CA VAL A 643 -0.81 83.68 9.49
C VAL A 643 -2.16 83.04 9.20
N TYR A 644 -3.08 83.09 10.14
CA TYR A 644 -4.49 82.91 9.80
C TYR A 644 -4.93 84.11 8.96
N ARG A 645 -5.04 83.93 7.64
CA ARG A 645 -5.66 84.94 6.77
C ARG A 645 -7.16 84.93 7.05
N LYS A 646 -7.59 85.84 7.91
CA LYS A 646 -8.99 86.21 8.08
C LYS A 646 -9.54 86.69 6.72
N VAL A 647 -10.32 85.86 6.03
CA VAL A 647 -11.16 86.34 4.94
C VAL A 647 -12.42 86.92 5.57
N GLN A 648 -12.33 88.18 6.02
CA GLN A 648 -13.51 89.01 6.18
C GLN A 648 -13.31 90.28 5.34
N GLY A 649 -14.29 90.54 4.48
CA GLY A 649 -14.32 91.74 3.65
C GLY A 649 -14.20 93.02 4.48
N ARG A 650 -13.48 94.00 3.91
CA ARG A 650 -13.54 95.47 4.06
C ARG A 650 -14.07 96.01 5.42
N ASP A 651 -13.39 96.87 6.18
CA ASP A 651 -12.62 98.07 5.82
C ASP A 651 -11.77 98.56 7.03
N LYS A 652 -10.54 99.02 6.73
CA LYS A 652 -9.58 99.84 7.52
C LYS A 652 -8.71 99.18 8.64
N PRO A 653 -7.37 99.45 8.69
CA PRO A 653 -6.42 98.81 9.60
C PRO A 653 -5.95 99.71 10.76
N ILE A 654 -5.69 99.13 11.95
CA ILE A 654 -4.89 99.68 13.08
C ILE A 654 -4.15 98.49 13.74
N PRO A 655 -2.88 98.64 14.22
CA PRO A 655 -1.96 97.50 14.33
C PRO A 655 -2.13 96.75 15.66
N SER A 656 -2.27 95.42 15.58
CA SER A 656 -2.30 94.55 16.77
C SER A 656 -0.90 94.03 17.09
N THR A 657 -0.47 94.42 18.28
CA THR A 657 0.67 93.96 19.08
C THR A 657 0.80 92.44 19.08
N ILE A 658 2.04 91.96 18.94
CA ILE A 658 2.43 90.54 19.06
C ILE A 658 2.39 90.15 20.54
N ILE A 659 1.60 89.13 20.89
CA ILE A 659 1.70 88.44 22.18
C ILE A 659 2.34 87.07 21.91
N SER A 660 3.46 86.81 22.57
CA SER A 660 4.19 85.55 22.57
C SER A 660 3.73 84.70 23.76
N ILE A 661 3.36 83.44 23.53
CA ILE A 661 3.10 82.47 24.59
C ILE A 661 4.33 81.56 24.70
N THR A 662 5.07 81.71 25.79
CA THR A 662 5.98 80.67 26.31
C THR A 662 5.15 79.62 27.02
N GLU A 663 5.47 78.35 26.79
CA GLU A 663 5.02 77.24 27.64
C GLU A 663 5.57 77.47 29.05
N ASP A 664 4.76 78.07 29.91
CA ASP A 664 4.67 77.77 31.33
C ASP A 664 3.40 78.45 31.87
N GLY A 665 2.61 77.67 32.60
CA GLY A 665 1.17 77.83 32.72
C GLY A 665 0.65 79.19 33.19
N GLU A 666 -0.38 79.65 32.49
CA GLU A 666 -1.52 80.41 33.02
C GLU A 666 -2.70 80.15 32.06
N GLU A 667 -3.80 79.57 32.57
CA GLU A 667 -5.03 79.39 31.81
C GLU A 667 -5.65 80.76 31.48
N GLU A 668 -5.37 81.30 30.29
CA GLU A 668 -6.17 82.39 29.75
C GLU A 668 -7.57 81.85 29.39
N ASN A 669 -8.61 82.56 29.83
CA ASN A 669 -10.01 82.27 29.55
C ASN A 669 -10.32 82.43 28.05
N LEU A 670 -10.04 81.40 27.26
CA LEU A 670 -10.44 81.29 25.85
C LEU A 670 -11.96 81.44 25.71
N THR A 671 -12.39 82.23 24.74
CA THR A 671 -13.82 82.35 24.43
C THR A 671 -14.37 81.00 23.95
N LYS A 672 -15.68 80.75 24.17
CA LYS A 672 -16.33 79.48 23.79
C LYS A 672 -16.06 79.10 22.33
N LYS A 673 -16.02 80.12 21.46
CA LYS A 673 -15.73 79.99 20.03
C LYS A 673 -14.27 79.60 19.73
N GLU A 674 -13.28 80.15 20.43
CA GLU A 674 -11.86 79.76 20.28
C GLU A 674 -11.57 78.38 20.88
N LYS A 675 -12.30 77.98 21.94
CA LYS A 675 -12.25 76.61 22.46
C LYS A 675 -12.85 75.62 21.46
N ASP A 676 -13.97 75.97 20.83
CA ASP A 676 -14.61 75.13 19.81
C ASP A 676 -13.73 75.05 18.54
N GLU A 677 -13.14 76.15 18.07
CA GLU A 677 -12.20 76.18 16.93
C GLU A 677 -10.92 75.39 17.21
N ARG A 678 -10.38 75.46 18.43
CA ARG A 678 -9.23 74.62 18.84
C ARG A 678 -9.59 73.14 18.94
N ARG A 679 -10.81 72.82 19.42
CA ARG A 679 -11.32 71.45 19.50
C ARG A 679 -11.53 70.85 18.11
N ILE A 680 -11.97 71.66 17.14
CA ILE A 680 -12.09 71.27 15.73
C ILE A 680 -10.71 71.06 15.09
N ALA A 681 -9.72 71.92 15.37
CA ALA A 681 -8.35 71.72 14.90
C ALA A 681 -7.63 70.52 15.56
N GLU A 682 -7.99 70.17 16.80
CA GLU A 682 -7.48 68.98 17.49
C GLU A 682 -8.11 67.68 16.95
N MET A 683 -9.32 67.73 16.39
CA MET A 683 -9.96 66.63 15.66
C MET A 683 -9.30 66.34 14.31
N GLY A 684 -8.37 67.18 13.82
CA GLY A 684 -7.63 67.00 12.57
C GLY A 684 -6.27 66.29 12.70
N ARG A 685 -5.94 65.74 13.87
CA ARG A 685 -4.64 65.07 14.13
C ARG A 685 -4.68 63.60 13.71
N PRO A 686 -3.55 63.03 13.26
CA PRO A 686 -3.50 61.61 12.93
C PRO A 686 -3.76 60.77 14.18
N THR A 687 -4.56 59.72 14.04
CA THR A 687 -4.91 58.82 15.14
C THR A 687 -4.80 57.35 14.73
N LEU A 688 -4.74 56.46 15.72
CA LEU A 688 -4.80 55.01 15.47
C LEU A 688 -6.26 54.58 15.35
N GLY A 689 -6.51 53.66 14.41
CA GLY A 689 -7.84 53.10 14.16
C GLY A 689 -8.15 51.89 15.04
N GLU A 690 -9.07 51.05 14.55
CA GLU A 690 -9.62 49.91 15.28
C GLU A 690 -8.59 48.79 15.49
N HIS A 691 -7.82 48.44 14.47
CA HIS A 691 -6.83 47.36 14.53
C HIS A 691 -5.41 47.92 14.64
N VAL A 692 -4.96 48.09 15.89
CA VAL A 692 -3.60 48.57 16.22
C VAL A 692 -2.60 47.40 16.38
N LYS A 693 -3.12 46.20 16.61
CA LYS A 693 -2.35 44.98 16.84
C LYS A 693 -2.86 43.88 15.92
N LEU A 694 -1.96 43.31 15.12
CA LEU A 694 -2.20 42.19 14.23
C LEU A 694 -1.66 40.90 14.85
N GLU A 695 -2.46 39.84 14.86
CA GLU A 695 -2.02 38.48 15.19
C GLU A 695 -1.67 37.71 13.90
N VAL A 696 -0.46 37.18 13.84
CA VAL A 696 0.00 36.36 12.72
C VAL A 696 0.09 34.92 13.19
N ILE A 697 -0.70 34.05 12.56
CA ILE A 697 -0.73 32.61 12.83
C ILE A 697 0.07 31.91 11.74
N ILE A 698 1.14 31.22 12.14
CA ILE A 698 1.98 30.41 11.27
C ILE A 698 1.35 29.01 11.20
N GLU A 699 1.02 28.57 9.99
CA GLU A 699 0.47 27.27 9.68
C GLU A 699 1.44 26.42 8.86
N GLU A 700 1.39 25.11 9.07
CA GLU A 700 2.14 24.13 8.28
C GLU A 700 1.76 24.18 6.79
N SER A 701 2.70 23.77 5.95
CA SER A 701 2.50 23.62 4.51
C SER A 701 1.38 22.60 4.19
N TYR A 702 0.23 23.06 3.67
CA TYR A 702 -0.93 22.23 3.32
C TYR A 702 -0.60 21.04 2.39
N GLU A 703 0.39 21.20 1.52
CA GLU A 703 0.83 20.16 0.57
C GLU A 703 1.48 18.96 1.27
N PHE A 704 2.26 19.18 2.34
CA PHE A 704 2.93 18.12 3.08
C PHE A 704 1.93 17.33 3.93
N LYS A 705 1.04 18.03 4.65
CA LYS A 705 -0.02 17.38 5.44
C LYS A 705 -0.98 16.60 4.56
N SER A 706 -1.44 17.18 3.44
CA SER A 706 -2.33 16.47 2.52
C SER A 706 -1.69 15.24 1.89
N THR A 707 -0.38 15.24 1.62
CA THR A 707 0.31 14.08 1.04
C THR A 707 0.47 12.98 2.08
N VAL A 708 0.90 13.30 3.30
CA VAL A 708 0.98 12.35 4.43
C VAL A 708 -0.40 11.75 4.72
N ASP A 709 -1.45 12.57 4.83
CA ASP A 709 -2.81 12.10 5.10
C ASP A 709 -3.36 11.19 3.99
N LYS A 710 -3.03 11.44 2.72
CA LYS A 710 -3.39 10.56 1.59
C LYS A 710 -2.61 9.24 1.57
N LEU A 711 -1.41 9.22 2.17
CA LEU A 711 -0.53 8.05 2.22
C LEU A 711 -0.89 7.08 3.34
N ILE A 712 -1.64 7.55 4.35
CA ILE A 712 -2.06 6.73 5.50
C ILE A 712 -3.26 5.89 5.10
N LYS A 713 -2.96 4.78 4.43
CA LYS A 713 -3.85 3.62 4.39
C LYS A 713 -2.97 2.41 4.66
N LYS A 714 -3.25 1.69 5.75
CA LYS A 714 -2.58 0.40 6.03
C LYS A 714 -2.84 -0.53 4.83
N THR A 715 -1.85 -0.65 3.95
CA THR A 715 -1.89 -1.60 2.84
C THR A 715 -1.75 -3.00 3.41
N ASN A 716 -2.77 -3.85 3.23
CA ASN A 716 -2.67 -5.25 3.61
C ASN A 716 -1.75 -5.97 2.61
N LEU A 717 -0.62 -6.51 3.08
CA LEU A 717 0.34 -7.27 2.27
C LEU A 717 -0.30 -8.44 1.50
N ALA A 718 -1.40 -9.01 2.00
CA ALA A 718 -2.10 -10.07 1.28
C ALA A 718 -2.86 -9.55 0.04
N LEU A 719 -3.38 -8.32 0.10
CA LEU A 719 -3.95 -7.61 -1.05
C LEU A 719 -2.86 -7.23 -2.07
N LEU A 720 -1.61 -7.05 -1.62
CA LEU A 720 -0.47 -6.76 -2.49
C LEU A 720 -0.04 -7.97 -3.33
N VAL A 721 -0.10 -9.18 -2.76
CA VAL A 721 0.22 -10.43 -3.48
C VAL A 721 -0.91 -10.80 -4.45
N GLY A 722 -2.14 -10.38 -4.14
CA GLY A 722 -3.32 -10.56 -4.97
C GLY A 722 -3.30 -9.74 -6.27
N THR A 723 -4.19 -10.11 -7.19
CA THR A 723 -4.53 -9.28 -8.36
C THR A 723 -6.00 -8.93 -8.34
N ASN A 724 -6.26 -7.66 -8.69
CA ASN A 724 -7.57 -7.05 -8.49
C ASN A 724 -8.37 -7.01 -9.79
N SER A 725 -7.70 -6.94 -10.93
CA SER A 725 -8.35 -6.90 -12.24
C SER A 725 -7.63 -7.74 -13.29
N TRP A 726 -8.41 -8.19 -14.27
CA TRP A 726 -7.92 -8.87 -15.47
C TRP A 726 -7.00 -7.97 -16.30
N ARG A 727 -7.31 -6.68 -16.38
CA ARG A 727 -6.48 -5.70 -17.09
C ARG A 727 -5.07 -5.69 -16.51
N ASP A 728 -4.96 -5.58 -15.18
CA ASP A 728 -3.67 -5.54 -14.51
C ASP A 728 -2.89 -6.83 -14.74
N GLN A 729 -3.56 -8.00 -14.71
CA GLN A 729 -2.90 -9.27 -15.01
C GLN A 729 -2.33 -9.36 -16.43
N PHE A 730 -3.06 -8.88 -17.44
CA PHE A 730 -2.57 -8.89 -18.83
C PHE A 730 -1.46 -7.87 -19.06
N VAL A 731 -1.54 -6.70 -18.44
CA VAL A 731 -0.46 -5.71 -18.48
C VAL A 731 0.80 -6.30 -17.84
N ASP A 732 0.68 -6.85 -16.64
CA ASP A 732 1.77 -7.51 -15.91
C ASP A 732 2.40 -8.67 -16.69
N ALA A 733 1.59 -9.42 -17.43
CA ALA A 733 2.06 -10.54 -18.23
C ALA A 733 2.96 -10.11 -19.41
N ILE A 734 2.75 -8.90 -19.93
CA ILE A 734 3.42 -8.40 -21.15
C ILE A 734 4.58 -7.45 -20.80
N THR A 735 4.51 -6.75 -19.67
CA THR A 735 5.55 -5.82 -19.22
C THR A 735 6.77 -6.53 -18.64
N VAL A 736 7.97 -6.02 -18.93
CA VAL A 736 9.24 -6.40 -18.28
C VAL A 736 9.57 -5.35 -17.24
N SER A 737 10.01 -5.78 -16.06
CA SER A 737 10.51 -4.90 -15.01
C SER A 737 11.93 -5.31 -14.65
N SER A 738 12.79 -4.35 -14.33
CA SER A 738 14.17 -4.64 -13.89
C SER A 738 14.18 -5.43 -12.59
N GLY A 739 15.07 -6.42 -12.51
CA GLY A 739 15.34 -7.17 -11.28
C GLY A 739 15.99 -6.30 -10.19
N ASP A 740 15.85 -6.74 -8.93
CA ASP A 740 16.54 -6.15 -7.77
C ASP A 740 18.06 -6.29 -7.92
N ASP A 741 18.74 -5.19 -8.21
CA ASP A 741 20.06 -4.96 -7.62
C ASP A 741 19.84 -3.98 -6.46
N ASP A 742 20.01 -4.49 -5.24
CA ASP A 742 19.82 -3.77 -3.96
C ASP A 742 20.90 -2.69 -3.69
N ASP A 743 21.82 -2.44 -4.63
CA ASP A 743 23.04 -1.67 -4.39
C ASP A 743 23.01 -0.20 -4.86
N ASP A 744 21.93 0.31 -5.46
CA ASP A 744 21.92 1.69 -5.95
C ASP A 744 21.03 2.59 -5.07
N GLU A 745 21.66 3.28 -4.10
CA GLU A 745 21.16 4.48 -3.39
C GLU A 745 20.69 5.59 -4.38
N CYS A 746 21.03 5.46 -5.65
CA CYS A 746 20.49 6.23 -6.77
C CYS A 746 19.31 5.48 -7.39
N GLY A 747 18.09 5.75 -6.92
CA GLY A 747 16.83 5.21 -7.46
C GLY A 747 16.51 5.61 -8.90
N GLU A 748 17.44 5.56 -9.84
CA GLU A 748 17.12 5.48 -11.26
C GLU A 748 16.63 4.07 -11.57
N GLU A 749 15.47 3.95 -12.22
CA GLU A 749 14.99 2.68 -12.77
C GLU A 749 16.03 2.17 -13.77
N LYS A 750 16.92 1.29 -13.31
CA LYS A 750 17.90 0.64 -14.17
C LYS A 750 17.11 -0.13 -15.23
N MET A 751 17.51 0.02 -16.49
CA MET A 751 16.89 -0.75 -17.58
C MET A 751 17.03 -2.26 -17.27
N PRO A 752 16.02 -3.09 -17.59
CA PRO A 752 16.08 -4.52 -17.31
C PRO A 752 17.32 -5.17 -17.91
N SER A 753 17.91 -6.13 -17.20
CA SER A 753 19.08 -6.85 -17.69
C SER A 753 18.73 -7.63 -18.96
N CYS A 754 19.71 -7.88 -19.84
CA CYS A 754 19.52 -8.77 -20.99
C CYS A 754 18.99 -10.14 -20.55
N PHE A 755 19.37 -10.61 -19.36
CA PHE A 755 18.86 -11.86 -18.80
C PHE A 755 17.36 -11.77 -18.46
N ASP A 756 16.88 -10.64 -17.94
CA ASP A 756 15.46 -10.43 -17.62
C ASP A 756 14.60 -10.45 -18.89
N TYR A 757 15.08 -9.84 -19.97
CA TYR A 757 14.39 -9.91 -21.27
C TYR A 757 14.34 -11.32 -21.84
N VAL A 758 15.43 -12.10 -21.72
CA VAL A 758 15.46 -13.50 -22.17
C VAL A 758 14.49 -14.35 -21.35
N MET A 759 14.52 -14.21 -20.02
CA MET A 759 13.60 -14.93 -19.14
C MET A 759 12.15 -14.53 -19.37
N HIS A 760 11.87 -13.24 -19.62
CA HIS A 760 10.53 -12.80 -20.00
C HIS A 760 10.09 -13.41 -21.33
N PHE A 761 10.95 -13.42 -22.35
CA PHE A 761 10.63 -14.02 -23.65
C PHE A 761 10.30 -15.52 -23.53
N LEU A 762 11.05 -16.26 -22.70
CA LEU A 762 10.77 -17.68 -22.45
C LEU A 762 9.46 -17.89 -21.67
N THR A 763 9.13 -16.98 -20.76
CA THR A 763 7.98 -17.12 -19.84
C THR A 763 6.70 -16.47 -20.34
N VAL A 764 6.76 -15.59 -21.35
CA VAL A 764 5.61 -14.77 -21.80
C VAL A 764 4.43 -15.61 -22.24
N PHE A 765 4.68 -16.75 -22.90
CA PHE A 765 3.63 -17.69 -23.29
C PHE A 765 2.82 -18.16 -22.06
N TRP A 766 3.52 -18.59 -21.01
CA TRP A 766 2.90 -19.02 -19.76
C TRP A 766 2.23 -17.87 -19.03
N LYS A 767 2.86 -16.69 -18.96
CA LYS A 767 2.29 -15.51 -18.32
C LYS A 767 0.97 -15.08 -18.96
N VAL A 768 0.90 -15.05 -20.29
CA VAL A 768 -0.33 -14.71 -21.03
C VAL A 768 -1.37 -15.81 -20.88
N LEU A 769 -0.97 -17.09 -20.92
CA LEU A 769 -1.90 -18.21 -20.72
C LEU A 769 -2.52 -18.18 -19.31
N PHE A 770 -1.74 -17.91 -18.27
CA PHE A 770 -2.22 -17.87 -16.89
C PHE A 770 -2.83 -16.53 -16.48
N ALA A 771 -2.74 -15.51 -17.33
CA ALA A 771 -3.59 -14.33 -17.21
C ALA A 771 -5.07 -14.66 -17.45
N PHE A 772 -5.39 -15.84 -18.02
CA PHE A 772 -6.76 -16.39 -18.08
C PHE A 772 -7.30 -16.99 -16.78
N VAL A 773 -6.50 -17.00 -15.71
CA VAL A 773 -6.96 -17.42 -14.39
C VAL A 773 -7.66 -16.24 -13.71
N PRO A 774 -8.86 -16.44 -13.10
CA PRO A 774 -9.56 -15.38 -12.42
C PRO A 774 -8.69 -14.61 -11.41
N PRO A 775 -8.81 -13.28 -11.32
CA PRO A 775 -8.16 -12.47 -10.29
C PRO A 775 -8.49 -12.97 -8.88
N THR A 776 -7.54 -12.82 -7.96
CA THR A 776 -7.68 -13.33 -6.58
C THR A 776 -8.76 -12.61 -5.80
N ASP A 777 -9.15 -11.41 -6.20
CA ASP A 777 -10.27 -10.70 -5.58
C ASP A 777 -11.62 -11.38 -5.84
N TYR A 778 -11.73 -12.18 -6.91
CA TYR A 778 -12.98 -12.88 -7.24
C TYR A 778 -13.23 -14.00 -6.22
N TRP A 779 -14.41 -13.94 -5.59
CA TRP A 779 -14.83 -14.87 -4.52
C TRP A 779 -13.79 -15.00 -3.40
N ASN A 780 -13.16 -13.88 -3.02
CA ASN A 780 -12.14 -13.83 -1.97
C ASN A 780 -11.06 -14.91 -2.13
N GLY A 781 -10.58 -15.13 -3.36
CA GLY A 781 -9.51 -16.07 -3.70
C GLY A 781 -9.99 -17.44 -4.18
N TRP A 782 -11.21 -17.88 -3.87
CA TRP A 782 -11.65 -19.25 -4.14
C TRP A 782 -11.79 -19.58 -5.63
N ALA A 783 -12.16 -18.61 -6.47
CA ALA A 783 -12.25 -18.84 -7.92
C ALA A 783 -10.85 -19.11 -8.52
N CYS A 784 -9.87 -18.28 -8.15
CA CYS A 784 -8.47 -18.46 -8.55
C CYS A 784 -7.90 -19.79 -8.03
N PHE A 785 -8.21 -20.15 -6.78
CA PHE A 785 -7.77 -21.41 -6.16
C PHE A 785 -8.20 -22.64 -6.97
N ILE A 786 -9.48 -22.73 -7.33
CA ILE A 786 -10.04 -23.89 -8.06
C ILE A 786 -9.55 -23.95 -9.50
N VAL A 787 -9.46 -22.82 -10.20
CA VAL A 787 -8.97 -22.83 -11.58
C VAL A 787 -7.47 -23.16 -11.61
N SER A 788 -6.68 -22.61 -10.69
CA SER A 788 -5.23 -22.87 -10.64
C SER A 788 -4.92 -24.32 -10.32
N ILE A 789 -5.65 -24.97 -9.38
CA ILE A 789 -5.40 -26.38 -9.04
C ILE A 789 -5.69 -27.32 -10.22
N ILE A 790 -6.72 -27.02 -11.04
CA ILE A 790 -7.04 -27.77 -12.25
C ILE A 790 -5.92 -27.61 -13.29
N VAL A 791 -5.46 -26.38 -13.52
CA VAL A 791 -4.37 -26.10 -14.47
C VAL A 791 -3.07 -26.77 -14.02
N ILE A 792 -2.73 -26.72 -12.73
CA ILE A 792 -1.57 -27.45 -12.18
C ILE A 792 -1.72 -28.94 -12.47
N GLY A 793 -2.89 -29.54 -12.21
CA GLY A 793 -3.14 -30.97 -12.46
C GLY A 793 -2.92 -31.38 -13.92
N ILE A 794 -3.37 -30.54 -14.87
CA ILE A 794 -3.14 -30.75 -16.30
C ILE A 794 -1.64 -30.68 -16.63
N LEU A 795 -0.94 -29.65 -16.14
CA LEU A 795 0.50 -29.50 -16.40
C LEU A 795 1.34 -30.61 -15.77
N THR A 796 0.97 -31.07 -14.57
CA THR A 796 1.65 -32.19 -13.90
C THR A 796 1.45 -33.51 -14.65
N ALA A 797 0.30 -33.70 -15.30
CA ALA A 797 0.07 -34.85 -16.19
C ALA A 797 1.09 -34.86 -17.34
N PHE A 798 1.26 -33.71 -18.02
CA PHE A 798 2.27 -33.57 -19.08
C PHE A 798 3.69 -33.78 -18.56
N ILE A 799 4.01 -33.28 -17.36
CA ILE A 799 5.34 -33.49 -16.75
C ILE A 799 5.58 -34.97 -16.46
N GLY A 800 4.58 -35.69 -15.93
CA GLY A 800 4.66 -37.13 -15.70
C GLY A 800 4.96 -37.90 -16.99
N ASP A 801 4.23 -37.58 -18.06
CA ASP A 801 4.45 -38.21 -19.37
C ASP A 801 5.83 -37.87 -19.95
N LEU A 802 6.24 -36.60 -19.92
CA LEU A 802 7.55 -36.18 -20.41
C LEU A 802 8.69 -36.84 -19.62
N ALA A 803 8.50 -37.05 -18.31
CA ALA A 803 9.47 -37.72 -17.45
C ALA A 803 9.58 -39.21 -17.75
N SER A 804 8.46 -39.93 -17.90
CA SER A 804 8.47 -41.35 -18.27
C SER A 804 9.04 -41.55 -19.67
N HIS A 805 8.66 -40.71 -20.65
CA HIS A 805 9.22 -40.77 -22.01
C HIS A 805 10.71 -40.44 -22.04
N PHE A 806 11.15 -39.42 -21.29
CA PHE A 806 12.57 -39.12 -21.11
C PHE A 806 13.34 -40.29 -20.51
N GLY A 807 12.82 -40.86 -19.42
CA GLY A 807 13.38 -42.04 -18.76
C GLY A 807 13.52 -43.21 -19.73
N CYS A 808 12.45 -43.54 -20.44
CA CYS A 808 12.45 -44.62 -21.41
C CYS A 808 13.47 -44.40 -22.54
N THR A 809 13.59 -43.18 -23.10
CA THR A 809 14.54 -42.91 -24.20
C THR A 809 16.01 -43.07 -23.80
N ILE A 810 16.35 -42.76 -22.54
CA ILE A 810 17.72 -42.90 -22.00
C ILE A 810 17.96 -44.30 -21.43
N GLY A 811 16.89 -45.03 -21.09
CA GLY A 811 16.97 -46.31 -20.38
C GLY A 811 17.07 -46.14 -18.86
N LEU A 812 16.52 -45.06 -18.31
CA LEU A 812 16.36 -44.86 -16.87
C LEU A 812 15.01 -45.42 -16.41
N LYS A 813 15.00 -46.12 -15.27
CA LYS A 813 13.75 -46.52 -14.60
C LYS A 813 12.96 -45.30 -14.15
N ASP A 814 11.63 -45.40 -14.20
CA ASP A 814 10.71 -44.34 -13.77
C ASP A 814 11.01 -43.88 -12.33
N SER A 815 11.25 -44.81 -11.40
CA SER A 815 11.66 -44.51 -10.02
C SER A 815 12.90 -43.61 -9.91
N VAL A 816 13.93 -43.83 -10.75
CA VAL A 816 15.15 -43.00 -10.75
C VAL A 816 14.87 -41.64 -11.38
N THR A 817 14.09 -41.58 -12.46
CA THR A 817 13.73 -40.30 -13.09
C THR A 817 12.89 -39.42 -12.17
N ALA A 818 11.97 -40.02 -11.42
CA ALA A 818 11.13 -39.37 -10.43
C ALA A 818 11.95 -38.73 -9.30
N VAL A 819 12.88 -39.49 -8.72
CA VAL A 819 13.71 -39.05 -7.58
C VAL A 819 14.72 -37.97 -7.97
N VAL A 820 15.25 -38.00 -9.20
CA VAL A 820 16.35 -37.10 -9.61
C VAL A 820 15.84 -35.87 -10.34
N PHE A 821 15.00 -36.04 -11.37
CA PHE A 821 14.63 -34.94 -12.26
C PHE A 821 13.30 -34.31 -11.87
N VAL A 822 12.27 -35.14 -11.61
CA VAL A 822 10.94 -34.61 -11.31
C VAL A 822 10.91 -33.95 -9.94
N ALA A 823 11.42 -34.64 -8.91
CA ALA A 823 11.54 -34.11 -7.56
C ALA A 823 12.38 -32.82 -7.48
N LEU A 824 13.49 -32.74 -8.23
CA LEU A 824 14.28 -31.52 -8.29
C LEU A 824 13.48 -30.39 -8.94
N GLY A 825 12.81 -30.66 -10.07
CA GLY A 825 12.04 -29.67 -10.82
C GLY A 825 10.91 -29.04 -10.00
N THR A 826 10.16 -29.82 -9.22
CA THR A 826 9.06 -29.30 -8.39
C THR A 826 9.56 -28.53 -7.15
N SER A 827 10.73 -28.89 -6.61
CA SER A 827 11.32 -28.26 -5.42
C SER A 827 12.15 -26.97 -5.69
N VAL A 828 12.45 -26.63 -6.94
CA VAL A 828 13.23 -25.43 -7.28
C VAL A 828 12.56 -24.13 -6.77
N PRO A 829 11.26 -23.87 -7.00
CA PRO A 829 10.59 -22.67 -6.47
C PRO A 829 10.65 -22.58 -4.94
N ASP A 830 10.52 -23.71 -4.25
CA ASP A 830 10.63 -23.76 -2.78
C ASP A 830 12.04 -23.47 -2.27
N THR A 831 13.06 -23.78 -3.07
CA THR A 831 14.46 -23.46 -2.75
C THR A 831 14.67 -21.95 -2.73
N PHE A 832 14.20 -21.26 -3.76
CA PHE A 832 14.34 -19.81 -3.84
C PHE A 832 13.45 -19.09 -2.82
N ALA A 833 12.24 -19.57 -2.58
CA ALA A 833 11.36 -19.02 -1.54
C ALA A 833 12.01 -19.13 -0.14
N SER A 834 12.52 -20.32 0.21
CA SER A 834 13.18 -20.56 1.50
C SER A 834 14.50 -19.78 1.62
N LYS A 835 15.23 -19.58 0.52
CA LYS A 835 16.42 -18.73 0.48
C LYS A 835 16.09 -17.28 0.83
N VAL A 836 15.11 -16.70 0.13
CA VAL A 836 14.72 -15.29 0.33
C VAL A 836 14.18 -15.09 1.74
N ALA A 837 13.35 -16.01 2.24
CA ALA A 837 12.88 -15.99 3.62
C ALA A 837 14.05 -16.05 4.63
N ALA A 838 15.05 -16.91 4.41
CA ALA A 838 16.20 -17.02 5.32
C ALA A 838 17.07 -15.75 5.39
N ILE A 839 17.15 -14.99 4.29
CA ILE A 839 17.89 -13.72 4.24
C ILE A 839 17.07 -12.60 4.91
N GLN A 840 15.80 -12.45 4.52
CA GLN A 840 14.98 -11.29 4.87
C GLN A 840 14.33 -11.39 6.25
N ASP A 841 14.00 -12.59 6.74
CA ASP A 841 13.40 -12.76 8.07
C ASP A 841 14.44 -12.86 9.18
N GLN A 842 14.07 -12.36 10.37
CA GLN A 842 14.89 -12.47 11.59
C GLN A 842 14.89 -13.90 12.21
N TYR A 843 13.87 -14.70 11.90
CA TYR A 843 13.69 -16.05 12.47
C TYR A 843 13.68 -17.12 11.38
N ALA A 844 14.00 -18.37 11.74
CA ALA A 844 14.10 -19.49 10.81
C ALA A 844 12.76 -20.21 10.54
N ASP A 845 11.66 -19.82 11.19
CA ASP A 845 10.36 -20.51 11.13
C ASP A 845 9.81 -20.59 9.71
N ALA A 846 9.88 -19.50 8.92
CA ALA A 846 9.37 -19.46 7.55
C ALA A 846 10.18 -20.32 6.58
N SER A 847 11.47 -20.53 6.85
CA SER A 847 12.35 -21.34 6.00
C SER A 847 12.28 -22.83 6.36
N ILE A 848 12.44 -23.18 7.64
CA ILE A 848 12.51 -24.58 8.08
C ILE A 848 11.12 -25.16 8.36
N GLY A 849 10.27 -24.43 9.09
CA GLY A 849 8.98 -24.94 9.54
C GLY A 849 8.07 -25.33 8.37
N ASN A 850 8.11 -24.55 7.30
CA ASN A 850 7.33 -24.80 6.09
C ASN A 850 7.83 -26.04 5.32
N VAL A 851 9.14 -26.25 5.22
CA VAL A 851 9.74 -27.46 4.62
C VAL A 851 9.32 -28.72 5.39
N THR A 852 9.37 -28.68 6.72
CA THR A 852 8.95 -29.83 7.54
C THR A 852 7.45 -30.08 7.46
N GLY A 853 6.64 -29.02 7.38
CA GLY A 853 5.19 -29.10 7.21
C GLY A 853 4.80 -29.72 5.88
N SER A 854 5.33 -29.20 4.76
CA SER A 854 5.05 -29.71 3.41
C SER A 854 5.38 -31.20 3.28
N ASN A 855 6.50 -31.64 3.86
CA ASN A 855 6.90 -33.05 3.79
C ASN A 855 5.88 -34.00 4.45
N ALA A 856 5.21 -33.57 5.52
CA ALA A 856 4.13 -34.35 6.15
C ALA A 856 2.86 -34.34 5.28
N VAL A 857 2.51 -33.18 4.71
CA VAL A 857 1.33 -33.01 3.85
C VAL A 857 1.45 -33.86 2.57
N ASN A 858 2.64 -33.98 1.98
CA ASN A 858 2.83 -34.79 0.76
C ASN A 858 2.42 -36.25 0.95
N VAL A 859 2.72 -36.84 2.11
CA VAL A 859 2.36 -38.23 2.39
C VAL A 859 0.92 -38.34 2.84
N PHE A 860 0.50 -37.57 3.85
CA PHE A 860 -0.84 -37.70 4.40
C PHE A 860 -1.92 -37.29 3.40
N LEU A 861 -1.73 -36.18 2.70
CA LEU A 861 -2.69 -35.70 1.71
C LEU A 861 -2.41 -36.29 0.33
N GLY A 862 -1.16 -36.28 -0.15
CA GLY A 862 -0.85 -36.74 -1.51
C GLY A 862 -1.05 -38.25 -1.70
N ILE A 863 -0.19 -39.05 -1.06
CA ILE A 863 -0.29 -40.52 -1.11
C ILE A 863 -1.61 -40.98 -0.50
N GLY A 864 -2.01 -40.42 0.65
CA GLY A 864 -3.25 -40.78 1.32
C GLY A 864 -4.50 -40.58 0.46
N LEU A 865 -4.61 -39.48 -0.29
CA LEU A 865 -5.74 -39.24 -1.20
C LEU A 865 -5.69 -40.20 -2.40
N ALA A 866 -4.56 -40.28 -3.09
CA ALA A 866 -4.42 -41.11 -4.29
C ALA A 866 -4.69 -42.58 -4.00
N TRP A 867 -4.09 -43.13 -2.94
CA TRP A 867 -4.24 -44.53 -2.57
C TRP A 867 -5.61 -44.84 -1.96
N SER A 868 -6.24 -43.89 -1.26
CA SER A 868 -7.63 -44.07 -0.82
C SER A 868 -8.59 -44.22 -2.00
N ILE A 869 -8.43 -43.38 -3.03
CA ILE A 869 -9.26 -43.45 -4.24
C ILE A 869 -9.04 -44.79 -4.95
N ALA A 870 -7.78 -45.20 -5.15
CA ALA A 870 -7.45 -46.46 -5.79
C ALA A 870 -7.95 -47.69 -5.01
N ALA A 871 -7.72 -47.74 -3.69
CA ALA A 871 -8.17 -48.84 -2.85
C ALA A 871 -9.69 -48.98 -2.85
N ILE A 872 -10.44 -47.86 -2.83
CA ILE A 872 -11.91 -47.89 -2.94
C ILE A 872 -12.35 -48.39 -4.32
N PHE A 873 -11.68 -47.95 -5.39
CA PHE A 873 -11.99 -48.36 -6.76
C PHE A 873 -11.78 -49.87 -6.97
N HIS A 874 -10.62 -50.40 -6.58
CA HIS A 874 -10.29 -51.82 -6.69
C HIS A 874 -11.23 -52.68 -5.85
N GLN A 875 -11.51 -52.26 -4.60
CA GLN A 875 -12.46 -52.97 -3.75
C GLN A 875 -13.87 -53.00 -4.34
N ALA A 876 -14.32 -51.92 -4.99
CA ALA A 876 -15.62 -51.88 -5.64
C ALA A 876 -15.73 -52.89 -6.80
N HIS A 877 -14.60 -53.25 -7.42
CA HIS A 877 -14.49 -54.26 -8.47
C HIS A 877 -14.14 -55.67 -7.93
N GLY A 878 -13.95 -55.82 -6.62
CA GLY A 878 -13.58 -57.09 -5.98
C GLY A 878 -12.09 -57.45 -6.10
N GLU A 879 -11.25 -56.49 -6.46
CA GLU A 879 -9.80 -56.63 -6.58
C GLU A 879 -9.09 -55.93 -5.41
N TYR A 880 -7.81 -56.25 -5.22
CA TYR A 880 -6.97 -55.63 -4.20
C TYR A 880 -6.03 -54.61 -4.85
N PHE A 881 -5.91 -53.44 -4.25
CA PHE A 881 -4.96 -52.44 -4.70
C PHE A 881 -3.52 -52.87 -4.34
N ARG A 882 -2.77 -53.31 -5.35
CA ARG A 882 -1.40 -53.81 -5.19
C ARG A 882 -0.41 -52.66 -5.36
N VAL A 883 0.52 -52.56 -4.42
CA VAL A 883 1.61 -51.58 -4.45
C VAL A 883 2.90 -52.32 -4.16
N ASP A 884 3.78 -52.44 -5.16
CA ASP A 884 5.02 -53.16 -4.99
C ASP A 884 5.99 -52.37 -4.09
N PRO A 885 6.46 -52.96 -2.97
CA PRO A 885 7.25 -52.22 -1.99
C PRO A 885 8.67 -51.92 -2.45
N GLY A 886 9.25 -52.70 -3.38
CA GLY A 886 10.68 -52.74 -3.77
C GLY A 886 11.48 -51.45 -3.56
N THR A 887 11.56 -50.60 -4.59
CA THR A 887 12.43 -49.40 -4.58
C THR A 887 11.90 -48.29 -3.67
N LEU A 888 10.59 -48.24 -3.46
CA LEU A 888 9.92 -47.21 -2.67
C LEU A 888 10.20 -47.40 -1.17
N ALA A 889 10.04 -48.62 -0.65
CA ALA A 889 10.31 -48.96 0.74
C ALA A 889 11.79 -48.71 1.08
N PHE A 890 12.71 -49.11 0.18
CA PHE A 890 14.13 -48.81 0.35
C PHE A 890 14.40 -47.30 0.43
N SER A 891 13.88 -46.52 -0.52
CA SER A 891 14.05 -45.06 -0.55
C SER A 891 13.48 -44.38 0.70
N VAL A 892 12.33 -44.83 1.20
CA VAL A 892 11.70 -44.33 2.42
C VAL A 892 12.53 -44.65 3.67
N THR A 893 13.06 -45.87 3.78
CA THR A 893 13.95 -46.22 4.91
C THR A 893 15.22 -45.40 4.92
N LEU A 894 15.82 -45.17 3.76
CA LEU A 894 17.02 -44.35 3.65
C LEU A 894 16.75 -42.89 4.02
N PHE A 895 15.65 -42.32 3.50
CA PHE A 895 15.22 -40.98 3.82
C PHE A 895 14.98 -40.79 5.32
N THR A 896 14.24 -41.70 5.97
CA THR A 896 13.92 -41.59 7.40
C THR A 896 15.17 -41.59 8.28
N ILE A 897 16.17 -42.43 7.99
CA ILE A 897 17.46 -42.45 8.71
C ILE A 897 18.18 -41.09 8.57
N PHE A 898 18.29 -40.58 7.34
CA PHE A 898 18.97 -39.30 7.10
C PHE A 898 18.19 -38.11 7.65
N ALA A 899 16.85 -38.20 7.70
CA ALA A 899 16.01 -37.19 8.30
C ALA A 899 16.26 -37.08 9.81
N PHE A 900 16.37 -38.20 10.53
CA PHE A 900 16.77 -38.18 11.94
C PHE A 900 18.14 -37.52 12.16
N ILE A 901 19.12 -37.82 11.30
CA ILE A 901 20.44 -37.17 11.34
C ILE A 901 20.32 -35.66 11.12
N CYS A 902 19.55 -35.23 10.12
CA CYS A 902 19.35 -33.82 9.80
C CYS A 902 18.71 -33.06 10.97
N VAL A 903 17.60 -33.56 11.54
CA VAL A 903 16.97 -32.92 12.72
C VAL A 903 17.93 -32.89 13.91
N ALA A 904 18.67 -33.97 14.17
CA ALA A 904 19.65 -34.02 15.26
C ALA A 904 20.77 -32.97 15.07
N VAL A 905 21.26 -32.77 13.85
CA VAL A 905 22.26 -31.75 13.52
C VAL A 905 21.70 -30.35 13.71
N LEU A 906 20.47 -30.07 13.27
CA LEU A 906 19.83 -28.77 13.49
C LEU A 906 19.66 -28.47 14.99
N MET A 907 19.25 -29.46 15.77
CA MET A 907 19.16 -29.32 17.23
C MET A 907 20.53 -29.15 17.90
N TYR A 908 21.57 -29.80 17.38
CA TYR A 908 22.94 -29.63 17.87
C TYR A 908 23.47 -28.21 17.61
N ARG A 909 23.18 -27.65 16.43
CA ARG A 909 23.61 -26.29 16.04
C ARG A 909 22.97 -25.16 16.85
N ARG A 910 21.88 -25.47 17.56
CA ARG A 910 21.20 -24.54 18.43
C ARG A 910 22.02 -24.13 19.67
N ARG A 911 23.14 -24.80 19.94
CA ARG A 911 24.04 -24.48 21.05
C ARG A 911 24.60 -23.05 20.93
N PRO A 912 24.86 -22.37 22.06
CA PRO A 912 25.38 -21.00 22.07
C PRO A 912 26.74 -20.86 21.37
N GLU A 913 27.52 -21.94 21.27
CA GLU A 913 28.81 -21.99 20.56
C GLU A 913 28.69 -21.78 19.03
N ILE A 914 27.54 -22.15 18.45
CA ILE A 914 27.29 -22.06 16.99
C ILE A 914 26.29 -20.93 16.68
N GLY A 915 25.41 -20.60 17.63
CA GLY A 915 24.51 -19.47 17.54
C GLY A 915 23.10 -19.86 17.15
N GLY A 916 22.86 -20.57 16.04
CA GLY A 916 21.50 -20.90 15.58
C GLY A 916 21.42 -22.02 14.54
N GLU A 917 20.19 -22.42 14.22
CA GLU A 917 19.87 -23.49 13.26
C GLU A 917 20.31 -23.13 11.83
N LEU A 918 20.19 -21.86 11.44
CA LEU A 918 20.70 -21.34 10.17
C LEU A 918 21.82 -20.31 10.42
N GLY A 919 22.80 -20.25 9.52
CA GLY A 919 23.93 -19.32 9.61
C GLY A 919 24.98 -19.72 10.65
N GLY A 920 25.56 -18.73 11.33
CA GLY A 920 26.62 -18.93 12.32
C GLY A 920 28.04 -18.88 11.73
N PRO A 921 29.05 -19.29 12.50
CA PRO A 921 30.46 -19.17 12.10
C PRO A 921 30.77 -19.97 10.82
N GLN A 922 31.75 -19.51 10.03
CA GLN A 922 32.09 -20.10 8.72
C GLN A 922 32.33 -21.62 8.79
N THR A 923 33.09 -22.11 9.77
CA THR A 923 33.45 -23.53 9.89
C THR A 923 32.22 -24.44 10.10
N PRO A 924 31.38 -24.27 11.14
CA PRO A 924 30.17 -25.09 11.32
C PRO A 924 29.17 -24.92 10.17
N LYS A 925 29.10 -23.73 9.55
CA LYS A 925 28.28 -23.45 8.37
C LYS A 925 28.68 -24.31 7.17
N ILE A 926 29.97 -24.32 6.81
CA ILE A 926 30.50 -25.13 5.70
C ILE A 926 30.38 -26.62 5.98
N LEU A 927 30.71 -27.05 7.21
CA LEU A 927 30.59 -28.46 7.61
C LEU A 927 29.15 -28.97 7.50
N THR A 928 28.17 -28.20 7.99
CA THR A 928 26.76 -28.60 7.94
C THR A 928 26.24 -28.64 6.51
N THR A 929 26.58 -27.62 5.71
CA THR A 929 26.20 -27.57 4.29
C THR A 929 26.76 -28.79 3.55
N THR A 930 28.05 -29.07 3.71
CA THR A 930 28.71 -30.21 3.06
C THR A 930 28.11 -31.55 3.51
N LEU A 931 27.76 -31.68 4.79
CA LEU A 931 27.08 -32.86 5.30
C LEU A 931 25.71 -33.06 4.64
N PHE A 932 24.88 -32.02 4.56
CA PHE A 932 23.53 -32.19 4.01
C PHE A 932 23.53 -32.46 2.50
N PHE A 933 24.39 -31.78 1.73
CA PHE A 933 24.55 -32.10 0.30
C PHE A 933 25.10 -33.51 0.09
N SER A 934 26.00 -33.99 0.96
CA SER A 934 26.52 -35.37 0.85
C SER A 934 25.47 -36.42 1.21
N LEU A 935 24.59 -36.17 2.19
CA LEU A 935 23.45 -37.03 2.50
C LEU A 935 22.48 -37.16 1.32
N TRP A 936 22.20 -36.05 0.62
CA TRP A 936 21.36 -36.07 -0.58
C TRP A 936 21.99 -36.85 -1.73
N LEU A 937 23.29 -36.64 -2.00
CA LEU A 937 24.00 -37.39 -3.04
C LEU A 937 24.03 -38.89 -2.72
N MET A 938 24.28 -39.23 -1.46
CA MET A 938 24.27 -40.61 -0.98
C MET A 938 22.87 -41.25 -1.11
N TYR A 939 21.82 -40.48 -0.85
CA TYR A 939 20.43 -40.89 -1.05
C TYR A 939 20.16 -41.25 -2.52
N ILE A 940 20.55 -40.39 -3.48
CA ILE A 940 20.37 -40.66 -4.91
C ILE A 940 21.16 -41.89 -5.35
N ILE A 941 22.43 -41.99 -4.93
CA ILE A 941 23.31 -43.10 -5.33
C ILE A 941 22.73 -44.43 -4.84
N PHE A 942 22.38 -44.54 -3.56
CA PHE A 942 21.86 -45.80 -3.03
C PHE A 942 20.48 -46.16 -3.59
N SER A 943 19.58 -45.17 -3.75
CA SER A 943 18.27 -45.43 -4.36
C SER A 943 18.40 -45.87 -5.82
N SER A 944 19.35 -45.30 -6.57
CA SER A 944 19.63 -45.72 -7.94
C SER A 944 20.26 -47.12 -7.98
N MET A 945 21.23 -47.42 -7.11
CA MET A 945 21.87 -48.73 -7.04
C MET A 945 20.89 -49.84 -6.70
N GLU A 946 19.93 -49.58 -5.82
CA GLU A 946 18.85 -50.52 -5.50
C GLU A 946 17.88 -50.66 -6.67
N ALA A 947 17.49 -49.56 -7.33
CA ALA A 947 16.61 -49.62 -8.49
C ALA A 947 17.20 -50.49 -9.63
N TYR A 948 18.51 -50.50 -9.82
CA TYR A 948 19.20 -51.38 -10.79
C TYR A 948 19.62 -52.75 -10.22
N CYS A 949 19.12 -53.13 -9.04
CA CYS A 949 19.42 -54.37 -8.34
C CYS A 949 20.92 -54.64 -8.10
N ILE A 950 21.75 -53.58 -8.05
CA ILE A 950 23.18 -53.69 -7.69
C ILE A 950 23.30 -54.00 -6.20
N ILE A 951 22.41 -53.38 -5.40
CA ILE A 951 22.23 -53.67 -3.98
C ILE A 951 20.93 -54.46 -3.83
N LYS A 952 20.94 -55.43 -2.92
CA LYS A 952 19.74 -56.20 -2.59
C LYS A 952 18.82 -55.33 -1.72
N GLY A 953 17.72 -54.86 -2.31
CA GLY A 953 16.64 -54.15 -1.65
C GLY A 953 15.64 -55.06 -0.94
N PHE A 954 14.43 -54.54 -0.71
CA PHE A 954 13.30 -55.25 -0.09
C PHE A 954 12.71 -56.33 -1.01
#